data_AF-A0A542ZIK5-F1
#
_entry.id   AF-A0A542ZIK5-F1
#
_cell.length_a   1.000
_cell.length_b   1.000
_cell.length_c   1.000
_cell.angle_alpha   90.00
_cell.angle_beta   90.00
_cell.angle_gamma   90.00
#
_symmetry.space_group_name_H-M   'P 1'
#
loop_
_entity.id
_entity.type
_entity.pdbx_description
1 polymer ?
#
loop_
_entity_poly.entity_id
_entity_poly.type
_entity_poly.pdbx_seq_one_letter_code
_entity_poly.pdbx_strand_id
1 'polypeptide(L)'
;MSRSVQRMRSPGPKIAAWVLPELAAALRAGAIILLVGRASTEHGRRAAALAVQNLLTAANHLATVLGLEVRHRLPSKQTLVAELRNAPAGDALTNAVTGRPFQVRTLVYTKVPGLVLVIQLGSGVALDDTRLEQPAARATMAAIMEHHPGLVFCTEPRAMVRDGYGVSPILAAMRTQQERGLHPLFYGDISLGVKLFDDYVARHIFDECERGRAEALRGTRRMTTGRSTHTGRRKGPQPWFNWGQSYVPPPPLDTCRIRDVFGSQTDKIAFYDGKSGRPRPEDVASGLPALFEDEARLVPVDQVTLLRWFYRTWLTPGWTTTRTAAYLIAHGYSTASVRHRRKDPTAQPHLRGKRLSSDAHKICHYIWKHNLFHRTGELSLPTGPGGRRERHRFRPPDGAPICRSSDFKRITQALAHSRSIRPAPHPALFAGHPVASVEGVPAALVTETRLAQGGVAYRYLRTDAPGGSRRRHPAVPPLPHAVLAEAIAQAPERELSPWPSIPDDTLEPRQAQLDAAAASLRRLTAERDRMEAEMTSGTWTGDAKQAWNRAFNEAEANVHDAEDALAGLVMTQERDTRIGALPLNRWWSTIVALQHPQDFDHADRMRLREALGPLSISVQRTRRPGHLVEVTVHFAADLRLVDGRGRVKVARVCGEFPGSHAATRGERRTTDLVSAMRAGIGLREAAGPGYREYTPPLRAALGYRPGMTSCGLSIRDPWLLALFMRLMHPPLPADRPTRADRRALRVAGRPLTDAAVRAVAQELGESPALLLRLKRLWAPVPIRQGRWLLNHAVGLASLLHRASTGEVPWRDVPQSLRGHAGARGFLQRTRQGVRAWACPTCGGRDWAHPHIAEIQGLLCRDCHHDWAGVYWPADPYDRYLDPPLTRGS
;
A
#
# COMPACT_ATOMS: atom_id res chain seq x y z
N MET A 1 51.54 -18.67 48.80
CA MET A 1 52.28 -17.66 49.58
C MET A 1 51.28 -16.78 50.30
N SER A 2 51.30 -16.84 51.64
CA SER A 2 50.50 -16.05 52.56
C SER A 2 50.91 -14.57 52.49
N ARG A 3 49.96 -13.67 52.26
CA ARG A 3 50.06 -12.28 52.69
C ARG A 3 48.76 -11.89 53.41
N SER A 4 48.87 -11.93 54.73
CA SER A 4 47.98 -11.32 55.69
C SER A 4 47.76 -9.83 55.36
N VAL A 5 46.60 -9.51 54.79
CA VAL A 5 46.09 -8.13 54.81
C VAL A 5 45.37 -7.94 56.13
N GLN A 6 46.01 -7.23 57.06
CA GLN A 6 45.33 -6.63 58.21
C GLN A 6 44.13 -5.82 57.67
N ARG A 7 42.91 -6.33 57.87
CA ARG A 7 41.69 -5.53 57.75
C ARG A 7 41.77 -4.45 58.82
N MET A 8 42.26 -3.26 58.46
CA MET A 8 41.96 -2.04 59.20
C MET A 8 40.44 -1.95 59.30
N ARG A 9 39.90 -2.25 60.49
CA ARG A 9 38.48 -2.07 60.82
C ARG A 9 38.20 -0.57 60.74
N SER A 10 37.79 -0.08 59.57
CA SER A 10 37.16 1.24 59.50
C SER A 10 35.98 1.24 60.46
N PRO A 11 35.79 2.30 61.26
CA PRO A 11 34.65 2.38 62.17
C PRO A 11 33.36 2.22 61.35
N GLY A 12 32.51 1.28 61.79
CA GLY A 12 31.19 1.05 61.21
C GLY A 12 30.28 2.28 61.34
N PRO A 13 29.01 2.21 60.88
CA PRO A 13 28.05 3.29 61.12
C PRO A 13 27.98 3.63 62.62
N LYS A 14 27.82 4.92 62.96
CA LYS A 14 27.52 5.28 64.35
C LYS A 14 26.09 4.85 64.64
N ILE A 15 25.92 3.93 65.60
CA ILE A 15 24.65 3.33 65.97
C ILE A 15 24.23 3.94 67.31
N ALA A 16 23.13 4.71 67.30
CA ALA A 16 22.56 5.25 68.53
C ALA A 16 21.97 4.14 69.42
N ALA A 17 21.85 4.40 70.72
CA ALA A 17 21.41 3.40 71.71
C ALA A 17 19.98 2.87 71.50
N TRP A 18 19.15 3.56 70.72
CA TRP A 18 17.74 3.27 70.49
C TRP A 18 17.47 2.55 69.14
N VAL A 19 18.52 2.16 68.41
CA VAL A 19 18.41 1.27 67.24
C VAL A 19 17.95 -0.11 67.70
N LEU A 20 17.07 -0.76 66.91
CA LEU A 20 16.64 -2.14 67.16
C LEU A 20 17.84 -3.05 67.48
N PRO A 21 17.86 -3.75 68.65
CA PRO A 21 19.04 -4.48 69.11
C PRO A 21 19.58 -5.51 68.11
N GLU A 22 18.67 -6.20 67.41
CA GLU A 22 18.99 -7.21 66.39
C GLU A 22 19.65 -6.59 65.14
N LEU A 23 19.16 -5.43 64.68
CA LEU A 23 19.78 -4.69 63.59
C LEU A 23 21.14 -4.14 64.00
N ALA A 24 21.25 -3.60 65.21
CA ALA A 24 22.52 -3.13 65.75
C ALA A 24 23.55 -4.27 65.84
N ALA A 25 23.13 -5.47 66.25
CA ALA A 25 23.97 -6.66 66.29
C ALA A 25 24.41 -7.07 64.88
N ALA A 26 23.50 -7.12 63.90
CA ALA A 26 23.82 -7.46 62.51
C ALA A 26 24.82 -6.47 61.89
N LEU A 27 24.62 -5.17 62.08
CA LEU A 27 25.53 -4.13 61.57
C LEU A 27 26.91 -4.18 62.24
N ARG A 28 26.97 -4.46 63.55
CA ARG A 28 28.25 -4.67 64.27
C ARG A 28 28.99 -5.92 63.81
N ALA A 29 28.25 -6.97 63.42
CA ALA A 29 28.80 -8.18 62.81
C ALA A 29 29.29 -7.96 61.36
N GLY A 30 29.09 -6.77 60.80
CA GLY A 30 29.59 -6.38 59.48
C GLY A 30 28.56 -6.44 58.37
N ALA A 31 27.26 -6.58 58.68
CA ALA A 31 26.21 -6.53 57.68
C ALA A 31 26.17 -5.15 56.99
N ILE A 32 25.92 -5.16 55.68
CA ILE A 32 25.96 -3.97 54.83
C ILE A 32 24.60 -3.25 54.84
N ILE A 33 24.60 -1.93 54.71
CA ILE A 33 23.37 -1.15 54.44
C ILE A 33 23.29 -0.85 52.93
N LEU A 34 22.19 -1.24 52.30
CA LEU A 34 21.86 -0.91 50.91
C LEU A 34 20.94 0.32 50.86
N LEU A 35 21.42 1.40 50.25
CA LEU A 35 20.64 2.64 50.04
C LEU A 35 20.20 2.74 48.58
N VAL A 36 18.90 2.93 48.36
CA VAL A 36 18.34 3.05 47.00
C VAL A 36 17.77 4.44 46.74
N GLY A 37 18.17 5.05 45.62
CA GLY A 37 17.66 6.33 45.16
C GLY A 37 17.38 6.35 43.65
N ARG A 38 16.30 7.01 43.23
CA ARG A 38 15.90 7.04 41.82
C ARG A 38 15.26 8.35 41.41
N ALA A 39 15.42 8.72 40.13
CA ALA A 39 14.61 9.74 39.46
C ALA A 39 13.94 9.16 38.20
N SER A 40 12.70 9.59 37.94
CA SER A 40 11.88 9.04 36.83
C SER A 40 12.16 9.65 35.46
N THR A 41 13.21 10.46 35.34
CA THR A 41 13.62 11.10 34.09
C THR A 41 14.85 10.39 33.54
N GLU A 42 14.78 9.99 32.27
CA GLU A 42 15.84 9.23 31.59
C GLU A 42 17.08 10.09 31.29
N HIS A 43 16.90 11.41 31.09
CA HIS A 43 17.95 12.32 30.63
C HIS A 43 17.85 13.72 31.28
N GLY A 44 18.98 14.44 31.31
CA GLY A 44 19.05 15.86 31.65
C GLY A 44 19.85 16.20 32.92
N ARG A 45 20.45 17.39 32.96
CA ARG A 45 21.31 17.85 34.08
C ARG A 45 20.62 17.74 35.44
N ARG A 46 19.30 17.94 35.50
CA ARG A 46 18.48 17.87 36.73
C ARG A 46 18.15 16.44 37.17
N ALA A 47 18.12 15.45 36.28
CA ALA A 47 17.70 14.08 36.59
C ALA A 47 18.67 13.38 37.56
N ALA A 48 19.96 13.41 37.26
CA ALA A 48 21.02 12.90 38.12
C ALA A 48 21.04 13.57 39.50
N ALA A 49 20.86 14.90 39.54
CA ALA A 49 20.82 15.65 40.77
C ALA A 49 19.63 15.27 41.67
N LEU A 50 18.46 14.97 41.08
CA LEU A 50 17.27 14.52 41.81
C LEU A 50 17.43 13.09 42.35
N ALA A 51 17.96 12.17 41.54
CA ALA A 51 18.18 10.79 41.98
C ALA A 51 19.16 10.71 43.16
N VAL A 52 20.27 11.45 43.06
CA VAL A 52 21.23 11.59 44.16
C VAL A 52 20.55 12.26 45.35
N GLN A 53 19.81 13.35 45.16
CA GLN A 53 19.11 14.01 46.27
C GLN A 53 18.18 13.06 47.03
N ASN A 54 17.43 12.21 46.32
CA ASN A 54 16.58 11.20 46.97
C ASN A 54 17.40 10.24 47.85
N LEU A 55 18.54 9.75 47.37
CA LEU A 55 19.42 8.91 48.19
C LEU A 55 19.96 9.66 49.42
N LEU A 56 20.35 10.93 49.27
CA LEU A 56 20.85 11.74 50.38
C LEU A 56 19.74 12.02 51.41
N THR A 57 18.50 12.20 50.97
CA THR A 57 17.33 12.30 51.86
C THR A 57 17.13 11.00 52.65
N ALA A 58 17.23 9.84 52.01
CA ALA A 58 17.16 8.54 52.71
C ALA A 58 18.24 8.42 53.79
N ALA A 59 19.48 8.78 53.45
CA ALA A 59 20.62 8.75 54.37
C ALA A 59 20.45 9.70 55.56
N ASN A 60 19.91 10.90 55.34
CA ASN A 60 19.60 11.83 56.42
C ASN A 60 18.53 11.27 57.35
N HIS A 61 17.51 10.63 56.79
CA HIS A 61 16.41 10.07 57.57
C HIS A 61 16.85 8.87 58.43
N LEU A 62 17.79 8.06 57.93
CA LEU A 62 18.44 7.02 58.74
C LEU A 62 19.16 7.60 59.96
N ALA A 63 19.82 8.75 59.81
CA ALA A 63 20.48 9.41 60.92
C ALA A 63 19.47 9.98 61.93
N THR A 64 18.44 10.70 61.46
CA THR A 64 17.53 11.45 62.34
C THR A 64 16.49 10.58 63.05
N VAL A 65 15.95 9.56 62.39
CA VAL A 65 14.81 8.77 62.92
C VAL A 65 15.23 7.38 63.37
N LEU A 66 16.37 6.89 62.92
CA LEU A 66 16.83 5.54 63.24
C LEU A 66 18.17 5.56 63.97
N GLY A 67 18.77 6.73 64.20
CA GLY A 67 20.05 6.84 64.90
C GLY A 67 21.22 6.15 64.19
N LEU A 68 21.10 5.86 62.88
CA LEU A 68 22.13 5.24 62.05
C LEU A 68 22.80 6.33 61.22
N GLU A 69 23.86 6.94 61.78
CA GLU A 69 24.52 8.04 61.10
C GLU A 69 25.52 7.54 60.04
N VAL A 70 25.08 7.60 58.79
CA VAL A 70 25.85 7.21 57.60
C VAL A 70 26.31 8.41 56.76
N ARG A 71 25.80 9.61 57.06
CA ARG A 71 25.92 10.80 56.21
C ARG A 71 27.36 11.25 56.00
N HIS A 72 28.17 11.25 57.05
CA HIS A 72 29.58 11.64 57.03
C HIS A 72 30.47 10.70 56.17
N ARG A 73 29.96 9.52 55.80
CA ARG A 73 30.67 8.51 55.01
C ARG A 73 30.34 8.57 53.52
N LEU A 74 29.29 9.31 53.15
CA LEU A 74 28.84 9.40 51.76
C LEU A 74 29.66 10.45 51.00
N PRO A 75 29.97 10.22 49.71
CA PRO A 75 30.60 11.23 48.87
C PRO A 75 29.71 12.47 48.71
N SER A 76 30.33 13.58 48.30
CA SER A 76 29.60 14.82 48.05
C SER A 76 28.50 14.61 46.99
N LYS A 77 27.43 15.43 47.06
CA LYS A 77 26.37 15.43 46.05
C LYS A 77 26.92 15.61 44.63
N GLN A 78 27.94 16.46 44.47
CA GLN A 78 28.57 16.71 43.17
C GLN A 78 29.31 15.47 42.66
N THR A 79 30.04 14.78 43.52
CA THR A 79 30.76 13.54 43.21
C THR A 79 29.80 12.45 42.75
N LEU A 80 28.73 12.19 43.50
CA LEU A 80 27.74 11.16 43.15
C LEU A 80 26.99 11.50 41.85
N VAL A 81 26.71 12.79 41.59
CA VAL A 81 26.11 13.22 40.33
C VAL A 81 27.07 13.02 39.16
N ALA A 82 28.37 13.29 39.34
CA ALA A 82 29.39 13.07 38.33
C ALA A 82 29.55 11.57 38.03
N GLU A 83 29.69 10.73 39.05
CA GLU A 83 29.78 9.27 38.92
C GLU A 83 28.54 8.70 38.23
N LEU A 84 27.33 9.13 38.59
CA LEU A 84 26.10 8.66 37.93
C LEU A 84 26.00 9.11 36.46
N ARG A 85 26.53 10.28 36.12
CA ARG A 85 26.61 10.77 34.73
C ARG A 85 27.68 10.04 33.92
N ASN A 86 28.72 9.54 34.57
CA ASN A 86 29.79 8.78 33.92
C ASN A 86 29.49 7.27 33.89
N ALA A 87 28.53 6.80 34.70
CA ALA A 87 28.07 5.42 34.65
C ALA A 87 27.55 5.08 33.23
N PRO A 88 27.89 3.88 32.71
CA PRO A 88 27.48 3.47 31.38
C PRO A 88 25.95 3.53 31.25
N ALA A 89 25.48 4.10 30.14
CA ALA A 89 24.06 3.99 29.79
C ALA A 89 23.78 2.50 29.56
N GLY A 90 22.71 1.97 30.16
CA GLY A 90 22.27 0.62 29.84
C GLY A 90 21.86 0.51 28.37
N ASP A 91 21.73 -0.73 27.89
CA ASP A 91 21.29 -1.01 26.54
C ASP A 91 19.97 -0.29 26.21
N ALA A 92 19.79 0.09 24.95
CA ALA A 92 18.51 0.59 24.47
C ALA A 92 17.49 -0.55 24.50
N LEU A 93 16.51 -0.45 25.39
CA LEU A 93 15.45 -1.44 25.57
C LEU A 93 14.17 -0.96 24.89
N THR A 94 13.28 -1.88 24.54
CA THR A 94 11.97 -1.53 23.96
C THR A 94 10.89 -1.72 25.01
N ASN A 95 10.02 -0.72 25.16
CA ASN A 95 8.95 -0.77 26.13
C ASN A 95 7.84 -1.73 25.66
N ALA A 96 7.56 -2.79 26.42
CA ALA A 96 6.58 -3.84 26.08
C ALA A 96 5.17 -3.31 25.77
N VAL A 97 4.77 -2.19 26.39
CA VAL A 97 3.41 -1.63 26.26
C VAL A 97 3.32 -0.60 25.13
N THR A 98 4.35 0.22 24.96
CA THR A 98 4.32 1.37 24.03
C THR A 98 5.14 1.17 22.76
N GLY A 99 5.98 0.14 22.70
CA GLY A 99 6.92 -0.12 21.61
C GLY A 99 8.00 0.95 21.42
N ARG A 100 8.15 1.86 22.39
CA ARG A 100 9.13 2.95 22.33
C ARG A 100 10.46 2.53 22.95
N PRO A 101 11.60 2.97 22.38
CA PRO A 101 12.88 2.75 23.02
C PRO A 101 12.96 3.56 24.34
N PHE A 102 13.54 2.96 25.36
CA PHE A 102 13.88 3.61 26.62
C PHE A 102 15.23 3.10 27.12
N GLN A 103 15.88 3.87 27.99
CA GLN A 103 17.15 3.50 28.62
C GLN A 103 17.07 3.71 30.13
N VAL A 104 17.70 2.81 30.86
CA VAL A 104 17.90 2.94 32.31
C VAL A 104 19.40 3.07 32.55
N ARG A 105 19.76 4.04 33.39
CA ARG A 105 21.15 4.20 33.84
C ARG A 105 21.21 3.92 35.32
N THR A 106 22.13 3.03 35.70
CA THR A 106 22.29 2.63 37.10
C THR A 106 23.74 2.75 37.52
N LEU A 107 23.94 3.35 38.70
CA LEU A 107 25.20 3.36 39.42
C LEU A 107 25.05 2.48 40.66
N VAL A 108 25.84 1.42 40.75
CA VAL A 108 26.06 0.67 41.99
C VAL A 108 27.39 1.14 42.57
N TYR A 109 27.35 1.87 43.67
CA TYR A 109 28.53 2.47 44.29
C TYR A 109 28.90 1.70 45.56
N THR A 110 30.02 0.99 45.50
CA THR A 110 30.54 0.10 46.57
C THR A 110 31.81 0.64 47.25
N LYS A 111 32.28 1.83 46.87
CA LYS A 111 33.52 2.42 47.40
C LYS A 111 33.41 2.91 48.86
N VAL A 112 32.24 2.78 49.50
CA VAL A 112 32.05 3.15 50.91
C VAL A 112 31.96 1.88 51.77
N PRO A 113 32.90 1.62 52.68
CA PRO A 113 32.88 0.39 53.47
C PRO A 113 31.57 0.20 54.24
N GLY A 114 30.93 -0.98 54.14
CA GLY A 114 29.67 -1.26 54.84
C GLY A 114 28.43 -0.55 54.29
N LEU A 115 28.54 0.21 53.19
CA LEU A 115 27.40 0.81 52.48
C LEU A 115 27.46 0.44 50.99
N VAL A 116 26.31 0.08 50.43
CA VAL A 116 26.14 -0.04 48.97
C VAL A 116 25.08 0.95 48.55
N LEU A 117 25.37 1.75 47.53
CA LEU A 117 24.42 2.74 47.00
C LEU A 117 23.96 2.30 45.62
N VAL A 118 22.64 2.20 45.42
CA VAL A 118 22.04 1.96 44.11
C VAL A 118 21.32 3.23 43.69
N ILE A 119 21.86 3.91 42.67
CA ILE A 119 21.31 5.16 42.13
C ILE A 119 20.86 4.96 40.69
N GLN A 120 19.60 5.26 40.40
CA GLN A 120 18.96 4.92 39.13
C GLN A 120 18.32 6.12 38.43
N LEU A 121 18.43 6.14 37.10
CA LEU A 121 17.75 7.08 36.21
C LEU A 121 16.90 6.32 35.20
N GLY A 122 15.67 6.78 35.00
CA GLY A 122 14.77 6.26 33.98
C GLY A 122 13.38 5.93 34.50
N SER A 123 12.50 5.52 33.57
CA SER A 123 11.12 5.18 33.90
C SER A 123 11.06 3.92 34.76
N GLY A 124 10.46 4.03 35.95
CA GLY A 124 10.19 2.89 36.85
C GLY A 124 8.88 2.16 36.56
N VAL A 125 8.26 2.45 35.41
CA VAL A 125 7.02 1.82 34.93
C VAL A 125 7.27 1.10 33.60
N ALA A 126 8.44 1.30 32.99
CA ALA A 126 8.77 0.69 31.71
C ALA A 126 9.18 -0.78 31.91
N LEU A 127 8.48 -1.66 31.19
CA LEU A 127 8.81 -3.07 31.09
C LEU A 127 9.59 -3.30 29.80
N ASP A 128 10.68 -4.05 29.90
CA ASP A 128 11.42 -4.60 28.77
C ASP A 128 10.51 -5.57 27.99
N ASP A 129 10.44 -5.44 26.66
CA ASP A 129 9.64 -6.32 25.80
C ASP A 129 10.17 -7.75 25.69
N THR A 130 11.47 -7.94 25.94
CA THR A 130 12.10 -9.26 25.87
C THR A 130 11.86 -10.08 27.14
N ARG A 131 12.02 -9.46 28.31
CA ARG A 131 11.96 -10.15 29.62
C ARG A 131 10.69 -9.88 30.40
N LEU A 132 9.88 -8.90 29.97
CA LEU A 132 8.69 -8.43 30.69
C LEU A 132 9.01 -7.99 32.14
N GLU A 133 10.23 -7.53 32.37
CA GLU A 133 10.75 -7.10 33.67
C GLU A 133 11.13 -5.61 33.66
N GLN A 134 11.21 -5.02 34.86
CA GLN A 134 11.71 -3.65 35.02
C GLN A 134 13.23 -3.65 35.22
N PRO A 135 14.02 -2.99 34.35
CA PRO A 135 15.48 -2.97 34.46
C PRO A 135 15.99 -2.36 35.78
N ALA A 136 15.26 -1.37 36.30
CA ALA A 136 15.50 -0.77 37.62
C ALA A 136 15.38 -1.80 38.76
N ALA A 137 14.38 -2.69 38.70
CA ALA A 137 14.21 -3.75 39.69
C ALA A 137 15.39 -4.71 39.70
N ARG A 138 15.86 -5.08 38.50
CA ARG A 138 16.96 -6.04 38.31
C ARG A 138 18.26 -5.57 38.95
N ALA A 139 18.60 -4.29 38.82
CA ALA A 139 19.83 -3.78 39.42
C ALA A 139 19.79 -3.76 40.95
N THR A 140 18.64 -3.44 41.53
CA THR A 140 18.44 -3.51 42.99
C THR A 140 18.46 -4.96 43.48
N MET A 141 17.77 -5.86 42.76
CA MET A 141 17.79 -7.30 43.02
C MET A 141 19.20 -7.86 42.98
N ALA A 142 19.98 -7.52 41.94
CA ALA A 142 21.37 -7.96 41.81
C ALA A 142 22.23 -7.49 42.98
N ALA A 143 22.09 -6.22 43.40
CA ALA A 143 22.82 -5.70 44.57
C ALA A 143 22.46 -6.41 45.88
N ILE A 144 21.19 -6.80 46.08
CA ILE A 144 20.76 -7.58 47.25
C ILE A 144 21.38 -8.98 47.21
N MET A 145 21.32 -9.64 46.06
CA MET A 145 21.86 -10.99 45.89
C MET A 145 23.38 -11.05 45.95
N GLU A 146 24.08 -10.00 45.53
CA GLU A 146 25.55 -9.94 45.53
C GLU A 146 26.13 -9.54 46.89
N HIS A 147 25.52 -8.56 47.57
CA HIS A 147 26.11 -7.97 48.77
C HIS A 147 25.45 -8.41 50.08
N HIS A 148 24.34 -9.14 50.03
CA HIS A 148 23.64 -9.66 51.20
C HIS A 148 23.44 -8.60 52.31
N PRO A 149 22.71 -7.50 52.05
CA PRO A 149 22.59 -6.39 53.00
C PRO A 149 21.83 -6.77 54.27
N GLY A 150 22.26 -6.32 55.45
CA GLY A 150 21.47 -6.43 56.68
C GLY A 150 20.31 -5.46 56.74
N LEU A 151 20.37 -4.38 55.97
CA LEU A 151 19.32 -3.38 55.86
C LEU A 151 19.20 -2.89 54.42
N VAL A 152 17.98 -2.93 53.85
CA VAL A 152 17.63 -2.20 52.62
C VAL A 152 16.79 -0.99 52.99
N PHE A 153 17.25 0.20 52.62
CA PHE A 153 16.58 1.43 52.98
C PHE A 153 16.42 2.39 51.79
N CYS A 154 15.25 3.02 51.70
CA CYS A 154 14.94 3.99 50.67
C CYS A 154 14.02 5.10 51.22
N THR A 155 13.82 6.19 50.47
CA THR A 155 12.85 7.22 50.91
C THR A 155 11.42 6.70 50.92
N GLU A 156 11.12 5.78 50.01
CA GLU A 156 9.79 5.23 49.74
C GLU A 156 9.97 4.00 48.84
N PRO A 157 9.11 2.97 48.94
CA PRO A 157 9.23 1.76 48.12
C PRO A 157 9.32 2.07 46.62
N ARG A 158 8.62 3.14 46.21
CA ARG A 158 8.59 3.64 44.83
C ARG A 158 9.92 4.18 44.29
N ALA A 159 10.92 4.38 45.16
CA ALA A 159 12.30 4.68 44.78
C ALA A 159 13.01 3.46 44.19
N MET A 160 12.60 2.24 44.55
CA MET A 160 13.13 1.00 43.97
C MET A 160 12.44 0.66 42.64
N VAL A 161 11.10 0.76 42.59
CA VAL A 161 10.27 0.38 41.42
C VAL A 161 8.90 1.06 41.48
N ARG A 162 8.16 1.27 40.36
CA ARG A 162 6.83 1.93 40.35
C ARG A 162 5.69 1.04 39.83
N ASP A 163 5.85 -0.27 39.90
CA ASP A 163 4.87 -1.26 39.50
C ASP A 163 4.85 -2.39 40.53
N GLY A 164 3.69 -2.77 41.05
CA GLY A 164 3.61 -3.82 42.07
C GLY A 164 4.14 -5.15 41.55
N TYR A 165 3.77 -5.53 40.32
CA TYR A 165 4.31 -6.74 39.69
C TYR A 165 5.81 -6.65 39.42
N GLY A 166 6.31 -5.45 39.07
CA GLY A 166 7.72 -5.18 38.85
C GLY A 166 8.60 -5.28 40.10
N VAL A 167 8.03 -5.29 41.31
CA VAL A 167 8.79 -5.38 42.57
C VAL A 167 9.09 -6.83 42.97
N SER A 168 8.39 -7.79 42.36
CA SER A 168 8.49 -9.23 42.68
C SER A 168 9.93 -9.76 42.70
N PRO A 169 10.83 -9.40 41.74
CA PRO A 169 12.22 -9.86 41.77
C PRO A 169 12.99 -9.36 43.00
N ILE A 170 12.72 -8.15 43.47
CA ILE A 170 13.34 -7.59 44.69
C ILE A 170 12.85 -8.36 45.92
N LEU A 171 11.54 -8.57 46.04
CA LEU A 171 10.96 -9.31 47.15
C LEU A 171 11.46 -10.76 47.20
N ALA A 172 11.60 -11.40 46.04
CA ALA A 172 12.16 -12.74 45.93
C ALA A 172 13.64 -12.79 46.37
N ALA A 173 14.44 -11.80 45.99
CA ALA A 173 15.84 -11.70 46.44
C ALA A 173 15.96 -11.48 47.95
N MET A 174 15.11 -10.61 48.51
CA MET A 174 15.04 -10.38 49.96
C MET A 174 14.66 -11.66 50.72
N ARG A 175 13.63 -12.38 50.26
CA ARG A 175 13.19 -13.63 50.87
C ARG A 175 14.25 -14.72 50.76
N THR A 176 14.88 -14.87 49.59
CA THR A 176 16.01 -15.80 49.39
C THR A 176 17.17 -15.50 50.35
N GLN A 177 17.49 -14.23 50.56
CA GLN A 177 18.54 -13.84 51.50
C GLN A 177 18.16 -14.17 52.96
N GLN A 178 16.90 -13.94 53.33
CA GLN A 178 16.39 -14.29 54.66
C GLN A 178 16.45 -15.80 54.91
N GLU A 179 16.05 -16.61 53.92
CA GLU A 179 16.12 -18.08 53.97
C GLU A 179 17.57 -18.61 54.10
N ARG A 180 18.55 -17.89 53.53
CA ARG A 180 19.98 -18.24 53.68
C ARG A 180 20.53 -18.01 55.09
N GLY A 181 19.84 -17.24 55.94
CA GLY A 181 20.14 -17.12 57.36
C GLY A 181 21.49 -16.48 57.72
N LEU A 182 22.15 -15.73 56.81
CA LEU A 182 23.45 -15.08 57.08
C LEU A 182 23.37 -14.06 58.23
N HIS A 183 22.30 -13.27 58.25
CA HIS A 183 21.88 -12.38 59.32
C HIS A 183 20.43 -11.96 59.05
N PRO A 184 19.68 -11.44 60.06
CA PRO A 184 18.34 -10.93 59.84
C PRO A 184 18.35 -9.81 58.78
N LEU A 185 17.39 -9.84 57.87
CA LEU A 185 17.20 -8.80 56.85
C LEU A 185 16.16 -7.80 57.33
N PHE A 186 16.55 -6.54 57.40
CA PHE A 186 15.65 -5.44 57.69
C PHE A 186 15.32 -4.67 56.41
N TYR A 187 14.11 -4.15 56.34
CA TYR A 187 13.70 -3.18 55.33
C TYR A 187 13.20 -1.92 56.02
N GLY A 188 13.46 -0.77 55.41
CA GLY A 188 12.81 0.45 55.84
C GLY A 188 12.61 1.52 54.78
N ASP A 189 11.61 2.34 55.07
CA ASP A 189 11.36 3.59 54.36
C ASP A 189 10.83 4.66 55.34
N ILE A 190 10.63 5.88 54.83
CA ILE A 190 10.19 7.03 55.63
C ILE A 190 8.83 6.80 56.29
N SER A 191 7.93 6.09 55.60
CA SER A 191 6.56 5.85 56.07
C SER A 191 6.47 4.67 57.04
N LEU A 192 7.20 3.59 56.77
CA LEU A 192 7.15 2.35 57.55
C LEU A 192 8.08 2.37 58.77
N GLY A 193 9.12 3.20 58.74
CA GLY A 193 10.29 3.04 59.61
C GLY A 193 11.10 1.82 59.19
N VAL A 194 11.92 1.27 60.10
CA VAL A 194 12.66 0.03 59.87
C VAL A 194 12.00 -1.13 60.60
N LYS A 195 11.76 -2.22 59.87
CA LYS A 195 11.19 -3.46 60.39
C LYS A 195 11.96 -4.66 59.87
N LEU A 196 11.87 -5.77 60.59
CA LEU A 196 12.32 -7.06 60.09
C LEU A 196 11.52 -7.40 58.82
N PHE A 197 12.18 -7.90 57.79
CA PHE A 197 11.51 -8.27 56.55
C PHE A 197 10.63 -9.52 56.79
N ASP A 198 9.33 -9.36 56.57
CA ASP A 198 8.31 -10.40 56.70
C ASP A 198 7.21 -10.22 55.62
N ASP A 199 6.17 -11.04 55.67
CA ASP A 199 5.06 -10.99 54.71
C ASP A 199 4.28 -9.66 54.77
N TYR A 200 4.21 -9.04 55.94
CA TYR A 200 3.56 -7.74 56.11
C TYR A 200 4.37 -6.63 55.42
N VAL A 201 5.69 -6.62 55.61
CA VAL A 201 6.60 -5.68 54.96
C VAL A 201 6.62 -5.90 53.44
N ALA A 202 6.64 -7.16 52.99
CA ALA A 202 6.56 -7.48 51.56
C ALA A 202 5.26 -6.95 50.93
N ARG A 203 4.12 -7.11 51.62
CA ARG A 203 2.82 -6.58 51.19
C ARG A 203 2.80 -5.06 51.17
N HIS A 204 3.35 -4.39 52.19
CA HIS A 204 3.47 -2.92 52.22
C HIS A 204 4.26 -2.40 51.01
N ILE A 205 5.41 -3.02 50.70
CA ILE A 205 6.24 -2.66 49.54
C ILE A 205 5.43 -2.79 48.24
N PHE A 206 4.69 -3.90 48.08
CA PHE A 206 3.85 -4.16 46.92
C PHE A 206 2.75 -3.09 46.77
N ASP A 207 2.00 -2.82 47.84
CA ASP A 207 0.86 -1.89 47.84
C ASP A 207 1.29 -0.44 47.55
N GLU A 208 2.45 -0.01 48.07
CA GLU A 208 3.03 1.31 47.77
C GLU A 208 3.52 1.40 46.31
N CYS A 209 4.06 0.32 45.75
CA CYS A 209 4.45 0.27 44.34
C CYS A 209 3.24 0.33 43.39
N GLU A 210 2.13 -0.37 43.71
CA GLU A 210 0.86 -0.27 42.98
C GLU A 210 0.25 1.14 43.04
N ARG A 211 0.25 1.76 44.24
CA ARG A 211 -0.16 3.17 44.38
C ARG A 211 0.72 4.10 43.54
N GLY A 212 2.03 3.83 43.48
CA GLY A 212 2.97 4.53 42.61
C GLY A 212 2.66 4.40 41.11
N ARG A 213 2.22 3.23 40.64
CA ARG A 213 1.76 3.03 39.25
C ARG A 213 0.55 3.88 38.94
N ALA A 214 -0.46 3.84 39.81
CA ALA A 214 -1.68 4.63 39.66
C ALA A 214 -1.36 6.14 39.65
N GLU A 215 -0.45 6.60 40.50
CA GLU A 215 -0.02 7.99 40.56
C GLU A 215 0.80 8.41 39.33
N ALA A 216 1.71 7.58 38.81
CA ALA A 216 2.46 7.87 37.58
C ALA A 216 1.53 8.02 36.36
N LEU A 217 0.50 7.17 36.29
CA LEU A 217 -0.57 7.30 35.30
C LEU A 217 -1.34 8.62 35.50
N ARG A 218 -1.70 8.98 36.74
CA ARG A 218 -2.34 10.28 37.06
C ARG A 218 -1.44 11.49 36.78
N GLY A 219 -0.13 11.40 37.00
CA GLY A 219 0.84 12.46 36.70
C GLY A 219 0.97 12.71 35.20
N THR A 220 0.93 11.64 34.41
CA THR A 220 0.83 11.74 32.93
C THR A 220 -0.48 12.42 32.52
N ARG A 221 -1.59 12.13 33.21
CA ARG A 221 -2.88 12.83 33.02
C ARG A 221 -2.77 14.32 33.35
N ARG A 222 -2.21 14.69 34.51
CA ARG A 222 -2.00 16.09 34.93
C ARG A 222 -1.08 16.87 33.97
N MET A 223 0.00 16.25 33.48
CA MET A 223 0.87 16.86 32.46
C MET A 223 0.16 17.05 31.12
N THR A 224 -0.73 16.13 30.73
CA THR A 224 -1.54 16.25 29.51
C THR A 224 -2.53 17.41 29.63
N THR A 225 -3.17 17.56 30.79
CA THR A 225 -4.04 18.71 31.09
C THR A 225 -3.25 20.03 31.09
N GLY A 226 -2.08 20.08 31.75
CA GLY A 226 -1.21 21.26 31.77
C GLY A 226 -0.62 21.64 30.40
N ARG A 227 -0.38 20.66 29.52
CA ARG A 227 0.02 20.89 28.12
C ARG A 227 -1.13 21.45 27.27
N SER A 228 -2.37 21.06 27.57
CA SER A 228 -3.55 21.60 26.89
C SER A 228 -3.80 23.06 27.23
N THR A 229 -3.76 23.41 28.51
CA THR A 229 -4.01 24.79 28.98
C THR A 229 -2.98 25.80 28.47
N HIS A 230 -1.79 25.32 28.08
CA HIS A 230 -0.75 26.14 27.47
C HIS A 230 -0.92 26.30 25.94
N THR A 231 -1.67 25.41 25.29
CA THR A 231 -1.83 25.40 23.83
C THR A 231 -2.79 26.51 23.38
N GLY A 232 -2.45 27.21 22.30
CA GLY A 232 -3.29 28.26 21.72
C GLY A 232 -3.15 29.65 22.35
N ARG A 233 -2.34 29.80 23.42
CA ARG A 233 -1.98 31.14 23.93
C ARG A 233 -1.01 31.80 22.94
N ARG A 234 -1.34 33.02 22.50
CA ARG A 234 -0.43 33.85 21.69
C ARG A 234 0.77 34.30 22.54
N LYS A 235 1.97 34.28 21.95
CA LYS A 235 3.17 34.88 22.55
C LYS A 235 3.34 36.30 22.01
N GLY A 236 2.81 37.28 22.75
CA GLY A 236 2.93 38.69 22.40
C GLY A 236 2.27 39.04 21.06
N PRO A 237 2.79 40.04 20.32
CA PRO A 237 2.20 40.50 19.06
C PRO A 237 2.50 39.59 17.86
N GLN A 238 3.33 38.55 18.03
CA GLN A 238 3.72 37.62 16.97
C GLN A 238 2.53 36.75 16.52
N PRO A 239 2.49 36.31 15.25
CA PRO A 239 1.41 35.46 14.72
C PRO A 239 1.49 34.00 15.17
N TRP A 240 2.32 33.67 16.17
CA TRP A 240 2.58 32.31 16.64
C TRP A 240 1.84 32.00 17.94
N PHE A 241 1.63 30.71 18.18
CA PHE A 241 0.88 30.21 19.31
C PHE A 241 1.68 29.15 20.05
N ASN A 242 1.56 29.10 21.37
CA ASN A 242 2.16 28.00 22.12
C ASN A 242 1.54 26.66 21.72
N TRP A 243 2.37 25.63 21.57
CA TRP A 243 1.98 24.29 21.17
C TRP A 243 2.49 23.26 22.19
N GLY A 244 1.71 23.07 23.25
CA GLY A 244 2.01 22.07 24.29
C GLY A 244 1.61 20.65 23.91
N GLN A 245 0.81 20.47 22.85
CA GLN A 245 0.28 19.17 22.45
C GLN A 245 1.33 18.26 21.80
N SER A 246 1.21 16.95 22.04
CA SER A 246 1.95 15.91 21.33
C SER A 246 1.35 15.60 19.95
N TYR A 247 0.20 16.19 19.61
CA TYR A 247 -0.44 16.05 18.31
C TYR A 247 0.32 16.83 17.23
N VAL A 248 0.37 16.30 16.01
CA VAL A 248 0.92 16.99 14.84
C VAL A 248 -0.14 17.99 14.36
N PRO A 249 0.17 19.30 14.25
CA PRO A 249 -0.83 20.28 13.87
C PRO A 249 -1.39 20.00 12.45
N PRO A 250 -2.64 20.41 12.16
CA PRO A 250 -3.19 20.31 10.82
C PRO A 250 -2.43 21.23 9.86
N PRO A 251 -2.33 20.90 8.56
CA PRO A 251 -1.79 21.85 7.59
C PRO A 251 -2.65 23.13 7.57
N PRO A 252 -2.09 24.30 7.21
CA PRO A 252 -0.68 24.58 6.92
C PRO A 252 0.12 24.95 8.19
N LEU A 253 -0.38 24.61 9.39
CA LEU A 253 0.39 24.85 10.61
C LEU A 253 1.58 23.89 10.68
N ASP A 254 2.72 24.39 11.13
CA ASP A 254 3.85 23.58 11.59
C ASP A 254 4.31 24.04 12.97
N THR A 255 5.28 23.34 13.55
CA THR A 255 5.83 23.63 14.87
C THR A 255 7.34 23.72 14.87
N CYS A 256 7.88 24.68 15.59
CA CYS A 256 9.31 24.79 15.87
C CYS A 256 9.54 25.15 17.34
N ARG A 257 10.80 25.12 17.77
CA ARG A 257 11.21 25.65 19.08
C ARG A 257 11.93 26.98 18.89
N ILE A 258 11.54 27.98 19.66
CA ILE A 258 12.20 29.29 19.67
C ILE A 258 13.26 29.37 20.77
N ARG A 259 14.23 30.27 20.61
CA ARG A 259 15.25 30.59 21.62
C ARG A 259 14.66 31.55 22.67
N ASP A 260 15.07 31.45 23.94
CA ASP A 260 14.82 32.55 24.90
C ASP A 260 15.87 33.66 24.71
N VAL A 261 15.67 34.74 25.46
CA VAL A 261 16.60 35.87 25.62
C VAL A 261 18.01 35.42 26.04
N PHE A 262 18.17 34.22 26.61
CA PHE A 262 19.46 33.65 27.01
C PHE A 262 19.99 32.59 26.02
N GLY A 263 19.38 32.43 24.85
CA GLY A 263 19.80 31.49 23.81
C GLY A 263 19.50 30.01 24.10
N SER A 264 18.80 29.70 25.18
CA SER A 264 18.41 28.33 25.56
C SER A 264 17.13 27.87 24.83
N GLN A 265 16.93 26.55 24.73
CA GLN A 265 15.71 25.99 24.11
C GLN A 265 14.47 26.29 24.95
N THR A 266 13.46 26.92 24.36
CA THR A 266 12.19 27.24 25.02
C THR A 266 10.98 26.50 24.43
N ASP A 267 9.79 27.02 24.75
CA ASP A 267 8.47 26.55 24.34
C ASP A 267 8.39 26.21 22.85
N LYS A 268 7.72 25.09 22.60
CA LYS A 268 7.31 24.70 21.26
C LYS A 268 6.17 25.60 20.84
N ILE A 269 6.29 26.22 19.67
CA ILE A 269 5.24 27.06 19.08
C ILE A 269 4.65 26.38 17.85
N ALA A 270 3.41 26.73 17.51
CA ALA A 270 2.79 26.48 16.22
C ALA A 270 2.68 27.79 15.45
N PHE A 271 2.96 27.72 14.15
CA PHE A 271 2.98 28.86 13.24
C PHE A 271 2.44 28.45 11.87
N TYR A 272 2.03 29.43 11.08
CA TYR A 272 1.58 29.22 9.70
C TYR A 272 2.79 29.10 8.77
N ASP A 273 2.94 27.96 8.09
CA ASP A 273 4.04 27.70 7.15
C ASP A 273 3.82 28.46 5.81
N GLY A 274 4.01 29.78 5.87
CA GLY A 274 3.86 30.71 4.76
C GLY A 274 4.59 32.01 5.02
N LYS A 275 4.63 32.91 4.03
CA LYS A 275 5.52 34.08 4.02
C LYS A 275 5.31 35.02 5.22
N SER A 276 4.07 35.22 5.66
CA SER A 276 3.71 36.13 6.77
C SER A 276 3.59 35.44 8.14
N GLY A 277 3.60 34.11 8.19
CA GLY A 277 3.34 33.35 9.41
C GLY A 277 4.58 32.74 10.06
N ARG A 278 5.69 32.68 9.31
CA ARG A 278 6.87 31.91 9.67
C ARG A 278 7.83 32.68 10.60
N PRO A 279 8.37 32.04 11.65
CA PRO A 279 9.40 32.63 12.48
C PRO A 279 10.70 32.90 11.72
N ARG A 280 11.42 33.95 12.15
CA ARG A 280 12.74 34.25 11.58
C ARG A 280 13.72 33.12 11.96
N PRO A 281 14.58 32.66 11.04
CA PRO A 281 15.51 31.56 11.32
C PRO A 281 16.41 31.80 12.55
N GLU A 282 16.80 33.05 12.79
CA GLU A 282 17.61 33.47 13.95
C GLU A 282 16.94 33.23 15.31
N ASP A 283 15.61 33.37 15.38
CA ASP A 283 14.81 33.16 16.58
C ASP A 283 14.56 31.68 16.88
N VAL A 284 14.88 30.79 15.93
CA VAL A 284 14.55 29.38 15.98
C VAL A 284 15.74 28.55 16.49
N ALA A 285 15.47 27.68 17.45
CA ALA A 285 16.42 26.71 17.96
C ALA A 285 16.42 25.41 17.14
N SER A 286 15.25 24.95 16.71
CA SER A 286 15.11 23.74 15.88
C SER A 286 13.71 23.60 15.28
N GLY A 287 13.60 22.79 14.20
CA GLY A 287 12.33 22.33 13.66
C GLY A 287 11.68 23.23 12.60
N LEU A 288 12.42 24.22 12.07
CA LEU A 288 11.93 25.02 10.95
C LEU A 288 11.96 24.19 9.64
N PRO A 289 10.87 24.16 8.84
CA PRO A 289 10.87 23.50 7.54
C PRO A 289 11.92 24.07 6.58
N ALA A 290 12.45 23.28 5.66
CA ALA A 290 13.48 23.72 4.71
C ALA A 290 13.02 23.53 3.26
N LEU A 291 11.81 24.03 2.96
CA LEU A 291 11.23 24.01 1.61
C LEU A 291 11.24 25.42 1.04
N PHE A 292 11.87 25.58 -0.13
CA PHE A 292 12.05 26.86 -0.78
C PHE A 292 11.44 26.86 -2.18
N GLU A 293 10.68 27.92 -2.51
CA GLU A 293 10.25 28.27 -3.87
C GLU A 293 11.46 28.69 -4.72
N ASP A 294 12.37 29.45 -4.11
CA ASP A 294 13.63 29.89 -4.69
C ASP A 294 14.74 29.60 -3.67
N GLU A 295 15.57 28.59 -3.98
CA GLU A 295 16.64 28.12 -3.11
C GLU A 295 17.77 29.15 -2.99
N ALA A 296 18.04 29.93 -4.04
CA ALA A 296 19.08 30.96 -4.03
C ALA A 296 18.70 32.16 -3.14
N ARG A 297 17.41 32.50 -3.10
CA ARG A 297 16.87 33.59 -2.26
C ARG A 297 16.29 33.13 -0.93
N LEU A 298 16.36 31.82 -0.64
CA LEU A 298 15.78 31.19 0.54
C LEU A 298 14.31 31.58 0.78
N VAL A 299 13.55 31.76 -0.31
CA VAL A 299 12.12 32.12 -0.23
C VAL A 299 11.32 30.86 0.09
N PRO A 300 10.67 30.74 1.26
CA PRO A 300 9.99 29.52 1.64
C PRO A 300 8.73 29.29 0.80
N VAL A 301 8.40 28.02 0.55
CA VAL A 301 7.14 27.64 -0.11
C VAL A 301 5.95 28.06 0.75
N ASP A 302 5.02 28.81 0.17
CA ASP A 302 3.84 29.28 0.88
C ASP A 302 2.72 28.21 0.91
N GLN A 303 2.69 27.41 1.97
CA GLN A 303 1.69 26.33 2.11
C GLN A 303 0.28 26.88 2.28
N VAL A 304 0.11 28.07 2.86
CA VAL A 304 -1.20 28.75 2.99
C VAL A 304 -1.78 29.05 1.61
N THR A 305 -0.94 29.59 0.72
CA THR A 305 -1.29 29.92 -0.66
C THR A 305 -1.63 28.67 -1.46
N LEU A 306 -0.85 27.60 -1.33
CA LEU A 306 -1.14 26.32 -1.98
C LEU A 306 -2.47 25.71 -1.51
N LEU A 307 -2.80 25.82 -0.23
CA LEU A 307 -4.09 25.34 0.28
C LEU A 307 -5.26 26.19 -0.20
N ARG A 308 -5.13 27.53 -0.25
CA ARG A 308 -6.14 28.41 -0.84
C ARG A 308 -6.36 28.09 -2.32
N TRP A 309 -5.27 27.88 -3.06
CA TRP A 309 -5.33 27.42 -4.43
C TRP A 309 -6.04 26.06 -4.54
N PHE A 310 -5.74 25.11 -3.66
CA PHE A 310 -6.41 23.80 -3.62
C PHE A 310 -7.92 23.96 -3.45
N TYR A 311 -8.39 24.78 -2.50
CA TYR A 311 -9.82 24.95 -2.27
C TYR A 311 -10.55 25.63 -3.42
N ARG A 312 -9.91 26.59 -4.08
CA ARG A 312 -10.45 27.24 -5.28
C ARG A 312 -10.50 26.31 -6.49
N THR A 313 -9.57 25.36 -6.59
CA THR A 313 -9.31 24.61 -7.82
C THR A 313 -9.76 23.14 -7.78
N TRP A 314 -9.69 22.46 -6.63
CA TRP A 314 -9.99 21.04 -6.55
C TRP A 314 -11.45 20.75 -6.89
N LEU A 315 -11.72 19.85 -7.84
CA LEU A 315 -13.06 19.52 -8.34
C LEU A 315 -13.75 20.69 -9.08
N THR A 316 -12.97 21.59 -9.69
CA THR A 316 -13.48 22.48 -10.75
C THR A 316 -13.28 21.81 -12.12
N PRO A 317 -13.97 22.26 -13.18
CA PRO A 317 -13.80 21.71 -14.52
C PRO A 317 -12.33 21.67 -14.95
N GLY A 318 -11.84 20.52 -15.40
CA GLY A 318 -10.45 20.30 -15.82
C GLY A 318 -9.46 19.95 -14.70
N TRP A 319 -9.87 20.02 -13.43
CA TRP A 319 -9.01 19.78 -12.26
C TRP A 319 -9.42 18.53 -11.47
N THR A 320 -8.91 17.38 -11.92
CA THR A 320 -9.09 16.09 -11.24
C THR A 320 -8.29 15.99 -9.94
N THR A 321 -8.69 15.11 -9.02
CA THR A 321 -7.94 14.84 -7.77
C THR A 321 -6.47 14.52 -8.04
N THR A 322 -6.19 13.77 -9.10
CA THR A 322 -4.82 13.45 -9.53
C THR A 322 -4.06 14.69 -9.99
N ARG A 323 -4.65 15.51 -10.88
CA ARG A 323 -4.03 16.75 -11.37
C ARG A 323 -3.80 17.75 -10.24
N THR A 324 -4.77 17.91 -9.34
CA THR A 324 -4.64 18.77 -8.17
C THR A 324 -3.50 18.31 -7.27
N ALA A 325 -3.41 17.00 -6.96
CA ALA A 325 -2.33 16.47 -6.14
C ALA A 325 -0.95 16.60 -6.80
N ALA A 326 -0.87 16.35 -8.11
CA ALA A 326 0.35 16.52 -8.89
C ALA A 326 0.83 17.97 -8.89
N TYR A 327 -0.09 18.93 -9.08
CA TYR A 327 0.22 20.36 -9.00
C TYR A 327 0.74 20.74 -7.61
N LEU A 328 0.07 20.30 -6.54
CA LEU A 328 0.51 20.56 -5.17
C LEU A 328 1.95 20.07 -4.95
N ILE A 329 2.27 18.84 -5.36
CA ILE A 329 3.63 18.29 -5.22
C ILE A 329 4.63 19.08 -6.06
N ALA A 330 4.31 19.39 -7.32
CA ALA A 330 5.18 20.15 -8.20
C ALA A 330 5.52 21.55 -7.65
N HIS A 331 4.66 22.11 -6.80
CA HIS A 331 4.86 23.41 -6.16
C HIS A 331 5.31 23.29 -4.69
N GLY A 332 5.84 22.14 -4.28
CA GLY A 332 6.48 21.99 -2.97
C GLY A 332 5.52 21.80 -1.80
N TYR A 333 4.29 21.35 -2.04
CA TYR A 333 3.32 21.10 -0.98
C TYR A 333 3.86 20.09 0.04
N SER A 334 3.79 20.44 1.31
CA SER A 334 4.23 19.58 2.40
C SER A 334 3.52 19.93 3.71
N THR A 335 3.56 19.01 4.67
CA THR A 335 2.87 19.15 5.95
C THR A 335 3.77 18.72 7.09
N ALA A 336 3.53 19.25 8.28
CA ALA A 336 4.19 18.83 9.52
C ALA A 336 4.17 17.30 9.70
N SER A 337 3.07 16.64 9.32
CA SER A 337 2.90 15.19 9.39
C SER A 337 3.86 14.42 8.49
N VAL A 338 4.04 14.89 7.25
CA VAL A 338 4.97 14.27 6.29
C VAL A 338 6.42 14.43 6.78
N ARG A 339 6.80 15.66 7.18
CA ARG A 339 8.14 15.97 7.68
C ARG A 339 8.49 15.21 8.95
N HIS A 340 7.58 15.19 9.92
CA HIS A 340 7.79 14.47 11.18
C HIS A 340 7.91 12.95 10.97
N ARG A 341 7.14 12.35 10.07
CA ARG A 341 7.23 10.90 9.79
C ARG A 341 8.53 10.51 9.13
N ARG A 342 9.08 11.37 8.25
CA ARG A 342 10.34 11.10 7.54
C ARG A 342 11.57 11.58 8.28
N LYS A 343 11.41 12.34 9.37
CA LYS A 343 12.51 13.03 10.08
C LYS A 343 13.35 13.92 9.15
N ASP A 344 12.68 14.53 8.18
CA ASP A 344 13.30 15.34 7.13
C ASP A 344 12.49 16.63 6.93
N PRO A 345 13.12 17.82 7.15
CA PRO A 345 12.45 19.12 7.03
C PRO A 345 12.11 19.50 5.59
N THR A 346 12.66 18.80 4.59
CA THR A 346 12.41 19.01 3.16
C THR A 346 11.37 18.03 2.58
N ALA A 347 10.90 17.07 3.38
CA ALA A 347 10.08 15.97 2.90
C ALA A 347 8.74 16.43 2.30
N GLN A 348 8.43 15.90 1.12
CA GLN A 348 7.15 16.10 0.41
C GLN A 348 6.40 14.77 0.23
N PRO A 349 5.06 14.79 0.07
CA PRO A 349 4.33 13.61 -0.39
C PRO A 349 4.72 13.28 -1.84
N HIS A 350 4.61 12.01 -2.23
CA HIS A 350 4.96 11.55 -3.58
C HIS A 350 3.83 10.72 -4.18
N LEU A 351 3.66 10.79 -5.50
CA LEU A 351 2.77 9.91 -6.25
C LEU A 351 3.56 8.72 -6.79
N ARG A 352 3.22 7.49 -6.38
CA ARG A 352 3.87 6.28 -6.93
C ARG A 352 3.13 5.84 -8.19
N GLY A 353 3.83 5.58 -9.30
CA GLY A 353 3.22 5.25 -10.60
C GLY A 353 2.14 4.16 -10.56
N LYS A 354 2.34 3.08 -9.78
CA LYS A 354 1.34 1.99 -9.62
C LYS A 354 0.14 2.33 -8.71
N ARG A 355 0.18 3.44 -7.96
CA ARG A 355 -0.84 3.84 -6.95
C ARG A 355 -1.24 5.32 -7.07
N LEU A 356 -0.97 5.94 -8.22
CA LEU A 356 -1.07 7.38 -8.44
C LEU A 356 -2.42 7.96 -8.02
N SER A 357 -3.54 7.35 -8.42
CA SER A 357 -4.89 7.78 -8.02
C SER A 357 -5.13 7.64 -6.50
N SER A 358 -4.69 6.53 -5.89
CA SER A 358 -4.88 6.30 -4.44
C SER A 358 -4.06 7.28 -3.60
N ASP A 359 -2.83 7.56 -4.00
CA ASP A 359 -1.96 8.50 -3.28
C ASP A 359 -2.43 9.95 -3.47
N ALA A 360 -2.87 10.33 -4.67
CA ALA A 360 -3.51 11.62 -4.92
C ALA A 360 -4.77 11.81 -4.06
N HIS A 361 -5.62 10.79 -3.99
CA HIS A 361 -6.82 10.80 -3.17
C HIS A 361 -6.48 10.99 -1.69
N LYS A 362 -5.46 10.31 -1.15
CA LYS A 362 -5.00 10.50 0.23
C LYS A 362 -4.55 11.93 0.51
N ILE A 363 -3.83 12.57 -0.43
CA ILE A 363 -3.36 13.96 -0.26
C ILE A 363 -4.55 14.92 -0.20
N CYS A 364 -5.41 14.90 -1.21
CA CYS A 364 -6.57 15.80 -1.28
C CYS A 364 -7.56 15.55 -0.13
N HIS A 365 -7.84 14.29 0.22
CA HIS A 365 -8.70 13.97 1.36
C HIS A 365 -8.06 14.31 2.71
N TYR A 366 -6.74 14.26 2.83
CA TYR A 366 -6.07 14.71 4.05
C TYR A 366 -6.26 16.21 4.26
N ILE A 367 -6.13 17.02 3.19
CA ILE A 367 -6.45 18.47 3.24
C ILE A 367 -7.94 18.66 3.60
N TRP A 368 -8.83 17.98 2.88
CA TRP A 368 -10.27 18.09 3.10
C TRP A 368 -10.69 17.66 4.51
N LYS A 369 -10.03 16.68 5.13
CA LYS A 369 -10.32 16.25 6.51
C LYS A 369 -10.23 17.40 7.52
N HIS A 370 -9.45 18.43 7.23
CA HIS A 370 -9.27 19.62 8.06
C HIS A 370 -10.09 20.83 7.57
N ASN A 371 -11.11 20.61 6.73
CA ASN A 371 -11.95 21.68 6.14
C ASN A 371 -12.55 22.66 7.16
N LEU A 372 -13.00 22.17 8.33
CA LEU A 372 -13.62 23.02 9.35
C LEU A 372 -12.60 24.01 9.89
N PHE A 373 -11.39 23.52 10.20
CA PHE A 373 -10.27 24.35 10.62
C PHE A 373 -9.90 25.36 9.52
N HIS A 374 -9.81 24.93 8.26
CA HIS A 374 -9.49 25.84 7.14
C HIS A 374 -10.56 26.90 6.89
N ARG A 375 -11.83 26.62 7.25
CA ARG A 375 -12.96 27.55 7.09
C ARG A 375 -13.09 28.52 8.26
N THR A 376 -12.97 28.04 9.49
CA THR A 376 -13.28 28.84 10.69
C THR A 376 -12.03 29.29 11.47
N GLY A 377 -10.87 28.70 11.17
CA GLY A 377 -9.67 28.80 12.00
C GLY A 377 -9.79 28.04 13.33
N GLU A 378 -10.87 27.32 13.58
CA GLU A 378 -11.11 26.64 14.86
C GLU A 378 -10.57 25.21 14.85
N LEU A 379 -9.65 24.92 15.77
CA LEU A 379 -9.09 23.60 15.97
C LEU A 379 -9.59 23.02 17.29
N SER A 380 -10.26 21.88 17.20
CA SER A 380 -10.74 21.13 18.36
C SER A 380 -9.73 20.05 18.75
N LEU A 381 -9.06 20.24 19.88
CA LEU A 381 -7.99 19.37 20.39
C LEU A 381 -8.51 18.53 21.57
N PRO A 382 -8.20 17.23 21.62
CA PRO A 382 -8.58 16.39 22.75
C PRO A 382 -7.79 16.79 24.00
N THR A 383 -8.47 16.89 25.14
CA THR A 383 -7.90 17.29 26.43
C THR A 383 -8.11 16.18 27.45
N GLY A 384 -7.00 15.53 27.80
CA GLY A 384 -6.97 14.45 28.79
C GLY A 384 -7.72 13.16 28.39
N PRO A 385 -7.70 12.14 29.26
CA PRO A 385 -8.50 10.91 29.09
C PRO A 385 -9.96 11.21 29.46
N GLY A 386 -10.88 10.98 28.52
CA GLY A 386 -12.31 11.32 28.66
C GLY A 386 -12.90 12.00 27.42
N GLY A 387 -12.06 12.35 26.44
CA GLY A 387 -12.53 12.85 25.14
C GLY A 387 -13.10 14.27 25.16
N ARG A 388 -13.00 14.99 26.29
CA ARG A 388 -13.30 16.43 26.34
C ARG A 388 -12.40 17.13 25.31
N ARG A 389 -12.95 18.05 24.51
CA ARG A 389 -12.17 18.75 23.47
C ARG A 389 -12.20 20.24 23.74
N GLU A 390 -11.04 20.87 23.82
CA GLU A 390 -10.91 22.33 23.85
C GLU A 390 -10.86 22.86 22.42
N ARG A 391 -11.51 24.00 22.20
CA ARG A 391 -11.56 24.69 20.91
C ARG A 391 -10.64 25.88 20.97
N HIS A 392 -9.66 25.92 20.08
CA HIS A 392 -8.72 27.02 19.97
C HIS A 392 -8.87 27.67 18.59
N ARG A 393 -8.89 29.00 18.53
CA ARG A 393 -8.96 29.75 17.27
C ARG A 393 -7.55 30.14 16.82
N PHE A 394 -7.13 29.58 15.71
CA PHE A 394 -5.91 29.95 14.99
C PHE A 394 -6.34 30.51 13.63
N ARG A 395 -6.34 31.83 13.46
CA ARG A 395 -6.55 32.45 12.14
C ARG A 395 -5.21 32.74 11.46
N PRO A 396 -5.12 32.65 10.13
CA PRO A 396 -3.95 33.12 9.39
C PRO A 396 -3.62 34.59 9.70
N PRO A 397 -2.36 35.02 9.53
CA PRO A 397 -1.94 36.39 9.86
C PRO A 397 -2.73 37.48 9.14
N ASP A 398 -3.18 37.20 7.92
CA ASP A 398 -4.00 38.10 7.10
C ASP A 398 -5.51 38.04 7.42
N GLY A 399 -5.92 37.28 8.44
CA GLY A 399 -7.30 37.17 8.90
C GLY A 399 -8.23 36.37 7.99
N ALA A 400 -7.88 36.18 6.71
CA ALA A 400 -8.72 35.51 5.72
C ALA A 400 -8.69 33.97 5.87
N PRO A 401 -9.84 33.28 5.75
CA PRO A 401 -9.89 31.83 5.84
C PRO A 401 -9.11 31.16 4.69
N ILE A 402 -8.65 29.94 4.92
CA ILE A 402 -7.98 29.14 3.89
C ILE A 402 -9.01 28.55 2.92
N CYS A 403 -10.18 28.16 3.43
CA CYS A 403 -11.31 27.68 2.64
C CYS A 403 -12.47 28.68 2.76
N ARG A 404 -12.91 29.25 1.64
CA ARG A 404 -14.11 30.09 1.62
C ARG A 404 -15.37 29.23 1.80
N SER A 405 -16.45 29.84 2.27
CA SER A 405 -17.74 29.15 2.43
C SER A 405 -18.29 28.65 1.09
N SER A 406 -18.11 29.39 0.00
CA SER A 406 -18.49 28.99 -1.36
C SER A 406 -17.71 27.75 -1.83
N ASP A 407 -16.39 27.72 -1.67
CA ASP A 407 -15.54 26.56 -2.00
C ASP A 407 -15.92 25.33 -1.17
N PHE A 408 -16.19 25.52 0.12
CA PHE A 408 -16.64 24.46 1.01
C PHE A 408 -17.97 23.84 0.54
N LYS A 409 -18.96 24.69 0.21
CA LYS A 409 -20.27 24.24 -0.31
C LYS A 409 -20.10 23.45 -1.61
N ARG A 410 -19.33 23.99 -2.57
CA ARG A 410 -19.01 23.36 -3.86
C ARG A 410 -18.38 21.97 -3.69
N ILE A 411 -17.31 21.86 -2.89
CA ILE A 411 -16.62 20.59 -2.66
C ILE A 411 -17.52 19.60 -1.90
N THR A 412 -18.28 20.07 -0.91
CA THR A 412 -19.21 19.22 -0.16
C THR A 412 -20.30 18.65 -1.07
N GLN A 413 -20.87 19.45 -1.97
CA GLN A 413 -21.86 19.01 -2.95
C GLN A 413 -21.28 17.99 -3.94
N ALA A 414 -20.08 18.25 -4.46
CA ALA A 414 -19.37 17.33 -5.34
C ALA A 414 -19.05 15.99 -4.65
N LEU A 415 -18.61 16.02 -3.38
CA LEU A 415 -18.33 14.82 -2.61
C LEU A 415 -19.61 14.10 -2.15
N ALA A 416 -20.70 14.80 -1.85
CA ALA A 416 -21.99 14.19 -1.52
C ALA A 416 -22.56 13.41 -2.71
N HIS A 417 -22.46 13.96 -3.93
CA HIS A 417 -22.78 13.23 -5.17
C HIS A 417 -21.93 11.97 -5.36
N SER A 418 -20.66 11.99 -4.92
CA SER A 418 -19.79 10.81 -4.99
C SER A 418 -20.02 9.75 -3.90
N ARG A 419 -20.72 10.08 -2.80
CA ARG A 419 -20.96 9.18 -1.65
C ARG A 419 -22.25 8.37 -1.75
N SER A 420 -23.26 8.85 -2.46
CA SER A 420 -24.52 8.12 -2.68
C SER A 420 -24.37 6.91 -3.62
N ILE A 421 -23.26 6.81 -4.35
CA ILE A 421 -22.96 5.72 -5.27
C ILE A 421 -21.51 5.31 -5.06
N ARG A 422 -21.28 4.17 -4.38
CA ARG A 422 -19.92 3.67 -4.07
C ARG A 422 -19.02 3.72 -5.32
N PRO A 423 -17.94 4.50 -5.33
CA PRO A 423 -17.00 4.49 -6.44
C PRO A 423 -16.11 3.25 -6.27
N ALA A 424 -16.38 2.22 -7.06
CA ALA A 424 -15.37 1.20 -7.32
C ALA A 424 -14.20 1.84 -8.09
N PRO A 425 -12.94 1.39 -7.89
CA PRO A 425 -11.83 1.84 -8.71
C PRO A 425 -12.03 1.29 -10.13
N HIS A 426 -12.38 2.18 -11.06
CA HIS A 426 -12.67 1.91 -12.48
C HIS A 426 -13.81 0.93 -12.81
N PRO A 427 -15.08 1.37 -12.74
CA PRO A 427 -16.09 0.90 -13.68
C PRO A 427 -16.06 1.89 -14.85
N ALA A 428 -15.79 1.41 -16.06
CA ALA A 428 -15.85 2.21 -17.28
C ALA A 428 -17.10 3.11 -17.36
N LEU A 429 -17.07 4.20 -18.12
CA LEU A 429 -18.07 5.28 -18.14
C LEU A 429 -19.53 4.77 -18.08
N PHE A 430 -19.87 3.80 -18.93
CA PHE A 430 -21.22 3.23 -19.06
C PHE A 430 -21.44 1.92 -18.28
N ALA A 431 -20.54 1.55 -17.37
CA ALA A 431 -20.71 0.37 -16.55
C ALA A 431 -21.88 0.52 -15.57
N GLY A 432 -22.76 -0.47 -15.57
CA GLY A 432 -24.05 -0.47 -14.88
C GLY A 432 -25.14 0.30 -15.63
N HIS A 433 -24.91 0.80 -16.85
CA HIS A 433 -25.97 1.43 -17.64
C HIS A 433 -27.04 0.40 -18.01
N PRO A 434 -28.33 0.72 -17.86
CA PRO A 434 -29.41 -0.21 -18.20
C PRO A 434 -29.46 -0.45 -19.71
N VAL A 435 -29.71 -1.70 -20.07
CA VAL A 435 -29.98 -2.15 -21.44
C VAL A 435 -31.40 -2.70 -21.42
N ALA A 436 -32.33 -1.99 -22.04
CA ALA A 436 -33.74 -2.34 -22.11
C ALA A 436 -33.93 -3.76 -22.66
N SER A 437 -33.20 -4.10 -23.73
CA SER A 437 -33.18 -5.44 -24.30
C SER A 437 -31.86 -5.75 -24.99
N VAL A 438 -31.37 -6.98 -24.80
CA VAL A 438 -30.38 -7.64 -25.63
C VAL A 438 -31.08 -8.84 -26.20
N GLU A 439 -31.41 -8.83 -27.50
CA GLU A 439 -32.20 -9.90 -28.12
C GLU A 439 -33.51 -10.22 -27.35
N GLY A 440 -34.17 -9.17 -26.82
CA GLY A 440 -35.41 -9.31 -26.04
C GLY A 440 -35.25 -9.56 -24.53
N VAL A 441 -34.01 -9.69 -24.01
CA VAL A 441 -33.75 -9.93 -22.58
C VAL A 441 -33.16 -8.69 -21.90
N PRO A 442 -33.69 -8.21 -20.76
CA PRO A 442 -33.16 -7.05 -20.06
C PRO A 442 -31.77 -7.33 -19.46
N ALA A 443 -30.88 -6.36 -19.57
CA ALA A 443 -29.50 -6.49 -19.13
C ALA A 443 -28.91 -5.18 -18.59
N ALA A 444 -27.70 -5.25 -18.07
CA ALA A 444 -26.88 -4.10 -17.73
C ALA A 444 -25.48 -4.23 -18.32
N LEU A 445 -24.88 -3.11 -18.70
CA LEU A 445 -23.50 -3.07 -19.18
C LEU A 445 -22.51 -3.35 -18.05
N VAL A 446 -21.50 -4.18 -18.29
CA VAL A 446 -20.43 -4.49 -17.33
C VAL A 446 -19.08 -4.36 -18.03
N THR A 447 -18.12 -3.68 -17.40
CA THR A 447 -16.79 -3.47 -17.99
C THR A 447 -16.05 -4.78 -18.23
N GLU A 448 -15.47 -4.90 -19.41
CA GLU A 448 -14.44 -5.88 -19.75
C GLU A 448 -13.11 -5.15 -19.99
N THR A 449 -12.14 -5.36 -19.10
CA THR A 449 -10.83 -4.71 -19.12
C THR A 449 -9.77 -5.46 -19.95
N ARG A 450 -10.12 -6.59 -20.59
CA ARG A 450 -9.17 -7.43 -21.35
C ARG A 450 -9.43 -7.38 -22.85
N LEU A 451 -9.21 -6.23 -23.47
CA LEU A 451 -8.88 -6.19 -24.90
C LEU A 451 -7.36 -6.02 -25.05
N ALA A 452 -6.75 -6.82 -25.91
CA ALA A 452 -5.29 -6.86 -26.13
C ALA A 452 -4.68 -5.54 -26.64
N GLN A 453 -5.50 -4.55 -27.00
CA GLN A 453 -5.10 -3.20 -27.43
C GLN A 453 -5.30 -2.12 -26.36
N GLY A 454 -5.62 -2.48 -25.11
CA GLY A 454 -5.78 -1.52 -24.01
C GLY A 454 -7.08 -0.69 -24.04
N GLY A 455 -8.00 -0.96 -24.98
CA GLY A 455 -9.31 -0.30 -25.07
C GLY A 455 -10.36 -0.87 -24.11
N VAL A 456 -11.33 -0.03 -23.73
CA VAL A 456 -12.46 -0.39 -22.84
C VAL A 456 -13.65 -0.89 -23.65
N ALA A 457 -14.27 -2.00 -23.23
CA ALA A 457 -15.53 -2.50 -23.81
C ALA A 457 -16.52 -2.96 -22.73
N TYR A 458 -17.79 -3.11 -23.11
CA TYR A 458 -18.89 -3.44 -22.23
C TYR A 458 -19.55 -4.76 -22.64
N ARG A 459 -19.68 -5.68 -21.67
CA ARG A 459 -20.45 -6.93 -21.78
C ARG A 459 -21.86 -6.75 -21.24
N TYR A 460 -22.76 -7.65 -21.63
CA TYR A 460 -24.15 -7.66 -21.20
C TYR A 460 -24.37 -8.69 -20.09
N LEU A 461 -24.84 -8.20 -18.96
CA LEU A 461 -25.20 -9.03 -17.82
C LEU A 461 -26.70 -9.05 -17.64
N ARG A 462 -27.29 -10.24 -17.65
CA ARG A 462 -28.73 -10.43 -17.45
C ARG A 462 -29.17 -9.94 -16.08
N THR A 463 -30.26 -9.18 -16.04
CA THR A 463 -30.86 -8.65 -14.80
C THR A 463 -32.09 -9.42 -14.34
N ASP A 464 -32.55 -10.40 -15.13
CA ASP A 464 -33.76 -11.20 -14.92
C ASP A 464 -33.53 -12.55 -14.18
N ALA A 465 -32.29 -12.89 -13.82
CA ALA A 465 -31.96 -14.19 -13.23
C ALA A 465 -32.25 -14.25 -11.71
N PRO A 466 -33.05 -15.22 -11.21
CA PRO A 466 -33.29 -15.41 -9.78
C PRO A 466 -31.99 -15.76 -9.04
N GLY A 467 -31.75 -15.16 -7.86
CA GLY A 467 -30.68 -15.58 -6.94
C GLY A 467 -29.31 -14.91 -7.11
N GLY A 468 -29.21 -13.77 -7.80
CA GLY A 468 -27.96 -12.99 -7.85
C GLY A 468 -26.81 -13.64 -8.62
N SER A 469 -27.04 -14.80 -9.25
CA SER A 469 -26.06 -15.39 -10.17
C SER A 469 -25.98 -14.52 -11.43
N ARG A 470 -24.88 -13.77 -11.55
CA ARG A 470 -24.55 -12.91 -12.69
C ARG A 470 -24.33 -13.76 -13.95
N ARG A 471 -25.40 -14.25 -14.58
CA ARG A 471 -25.30 -15.00 -15.85
C ARG A 471 -25.08 -14.02 -17.00
N ARG A 472 -23.99 -14.25 -17.74
CA ARG A 472 -23.68 -13.49 -18.96
C ARG A 472 -24.72 -13.82 -20.04
N HIS A 473 -25.07 -12.86 -20.88
CA HIS A 473 -25.81 -13.17 -22.10
C HIS A 473 -24.90 -14.02 -23.01
N PRO A 474 -25.26 -15.27 -23.34
CA PRO A 474 -24.46 -16.05 -24.27
C PRO A 474 -24.59 -15.44 -25.68
N ALA A 475 -23.48 -15.41 -26.42
CA ALA A 475 -23.43 -15.15 -27.87
C ALA A 475 -23.72 -13.72 -28.39
N VAL A 476 -23.46 -12.66 -27.62
CA VAL A 476 -23.39 -11.25 -28.11
C VAL A 476 -22.00 -10.64 -27.87
N PRO A 477 -21.32 -10.12 -28.92
CA PRO A 477 -20.02 -9.45 -28.81
C PRO A 477 -20.04 -8.20 -27.92
N PRO A 478 -18.99 -7.91 -27.15
CA PRO A 478 -18.97 -6.74 -26.25
C PRO A 478 -18.98 -5.42 -27.03
N LEU A 479 -19.75 -4.43 -26.55
CA LEU A 479 -19.86 -3.09 -27.12
C LEU A 479 -18.58 -2.27 -26.84
N PRO A 480 -17.81 -1.84 -27.85
CA PRO A 480 -16.64 -1.00 -27.64
C PRO A 480 -17.03 0.38 -27.13
N HIS A 481 -16.23 0.94 -26.20
CA HIS A 481 -16.51 2.28 -25.67
C HIS A 481 -16.41 3.37 -26.73
N ALA A 482 -15.41 3.30 -27.61
CA ALA A 482 -15.20 4.29 -28.66
C ALA A 482 -16.41 4.39 -29.61
N VAL A 483 -16.97 3.24 -30.01
CA VAL A 483 -18.16 3.17 -30.89
C VAL A 483 -19.37 3.83 -30.23
N LEU A 484 -19.64 3.54 -28.95
CA LEU A 484 -20.75 4.16 -28.23
C LEU A 484 -20.51 5.67 -28.01
N ALA A 485 -19.27 6.06 -27.70
CA ALA A 485 -18.90 7.47 -27.51
C ALA A 485 -19.07 8.30 -28.79
N GLU A 486 -18.64 7.75 -29.93
CA GLU A 486 -18.78 8.38 -31.24
C GLU A 486 -20.26 8.51 -31.65
N ALA A 487 -21.06 7.46 -31.47
CA ALA A 487 -22.50 7.52 -31.74
C ALA A 487 -23.23 8.56 -30.88
N ILE A 488 -22.82 8.71 -29.61
CA ILE A 488 -23.36 9.77 -28.74
C ILE A 488 -22.96 11.15 -29.27
N ALA A 489 -21.68 11.35 -29.61
CA ALA A 489 -21.18 12.64 -30.10
C ALA A 489 -21.87 13.08 -31.41
N GLN A 490 -22.19 12.13 -32.29
CA GLN A 490 -22.81 12.41 -33.60
C GLN A 490 -24.35 12.54 -33.55
N ALA A 491 -25.01 12.09 -32.48
CA ALA A 491 -26.48 12.06 -32.42
C ALA A 491 -27.14 13.44 -32.58
N PRO A 492 -26.66 14.52 -31.92
CA PRO A 492 -27.27 15.84 -32.08
C PRO A 492 -27.01 16.49 -33.44
N GLU A 493 -25.89 16.15 -34.10
CA GLU A 493 -25.57 16.66 -35.43
C GLU A 493 -26.49 16.07 -36.51
N ARG A 494 -26.92 14.81 -36.34
CA ARG A 494 -27.78 14.10 -37.29
C ARG A 494 -29.26 14.49 -37.19
N GLU A 495 -29.77 14.75 -35.99
CA GLU A 495 -31.20 14.94 -35.77
C GLU A 495 -31.64 16.37 -35.42
N LEU A 496 -30.73 17.28 -35.05
CA LEU A 496 -31.10 18.58 -34.47
C LEU A 496 -30.67 19.82 -35.29
N SER A 497 -30.42 19.73 -36.60
CA SER A 497 -30.05 20.89 -37.42
C SER A 497 -31.24 21.50 -38.20
N PRO A 498 -31.36 22.86 -38.31
CA PRO A 498 -30.46 23.88 -37.77
C PRO A 498 -30.99 24.44 -36.43
N TRP A 499 -30.07 24.71 -35.51
CA TRP A 499 -30.38 25.36 -34.24
C TRP A 499 -30.72 26.84 -34.46
N PRO A 500 -31.92 27.34 -34.08
CA PRO A 500 -32.20 28.77 -34.19
C PRO A 500 -31.41 29.54 -33.13
N SER A 501 -30.75 30.61 -33.55
CA SER A 501 -30.26 31.68 -32.68
C SER A 501 -31.42 32.17 -31.79
N ILE A 502 -31.25 32.09 -30.48
CA ILE A 502 -32.23 32.45 -29.46
C ILE A 502 -32.39 33.99 -29.43
N PRO A 503 -33.58 34.57 -29.69
CA PRO A 503 -33.84 35.99 -29.38
C PRO A 503 -34.04 36.18 -27.85
N ASP A 504 -33.63 37.34 -27.36
CA ASP A 504 -33.34 37.69 -25.95
C ASP A 504 -34.57 37.97 -25.05
N ASP A 505 -35.78 38.11 -25.59
CA ASP A 505 -36.80 38.94 -24.92
C ASP A 505 -37.76 38.23 -23.94
N THR A 506 -37.32 37.23 -23.16
CA THR A 506 -38.16 36.67 -22.07
C THR A 506 -37.43 36.34 -20.75
N LEU A 507 -36.15 36.71 -20.60
CA LEU A 507 -35.40 36.53 -19.35
C LEU A 507 -35.53 37.69 -18.35
N GLU A 508 -36.13 38.81 -18.76
CA GLU A 508 -36.12 40.06 -17.99
C GLU A 508 -36.64 39.93 -16.54
N PRO A 509 -37.76 39.27 -16.21
CA PRO A 509 -38.30 39.37 -14.85
C PRO A 509 -37.47 38.65 -13.79
N ARG A 510 -36.85 37.50 -14.14
CA ARG A 510 -36.06 36.68 -13.19
C ARG A 510 -34.59 37.07 -13.16
N GLN A 511 -34.03 37.47 -14.31
CA GLN A 511 -32.69 38.06 -14.34
C GLN A 511 -32.71 39.41 -13.61
N ALA A 512 -33.76 40.22 -13.77
CA ALA A 512 -33.95 41.43 -12.96
C ALA A 512 -34.07 41.14 -11.45
N GLN A 513 -34.70 40.03 -11.04
CA GLN A 513 -34.72 39.62 -9.62
C GLN A 513 -33.33 39.23 -9.10
N LEU A 514 -32.54 38.49 -9.89
CA LEU A 514 -31.16 38.16 -9.55
C LEU A 514 -30.26 39.39 -9.52
N ASP A 515 -30.42 40.30 -10.48
CA ASP A 515 -29.64 41.53 -10.57
C ASP A 515 -30.02 42.51 -9.45
N ALA A 516 -31.30 42.59 -9.09
CA ALA A 516 -31.78 43.36 -7.94
C ALA A 516 -31.27 42.79 -6.61
N ALA A 517 -31.29 41.47 -6.43
CA ALA A 517 -30.74 40.81 -5.24
C ALA A 517 -29.21 41.01 -5.15
N ALA A 518 -28.49 40.89 -6.27
CA ALA A 518 -27.05 41.14 -6.34
C ALA A 518 -26.69 42.63 -6.14
N ALA A 519 -27.53 43.56 -6.59
CA ALA A 519 -27.37 44.99 -6.33
C ALA A 519 -27.63 45.32 -4.84
N SER A 520 -28.65 44.72 -4.23
CA SER A 520 -28.95 44.87 -2.81
C SER A 520 -27.80 44.36 -1.94
N LEU A 521 -27.26 43.17 -2.24
CA LEU A 521 -26.10 42.61 -1.55
C LEU A 521 -24.88 43.54 -1.66
N ARG A 522 -24.59 44.06 -2.86
CA ARG A 522 -23.48 45.01 -3.07
C ARG A 522 -23.64 46.28 -2.23
N ARG A 523 -24.86 46.83 -2.15
CA ARG A 523 -25.14 48.03 -1.34
C ARG A 523 -24.91 47.78 0.16
N LEU A 524 -25.47 46.70 0.70
CA LEU A 524 -25.34 46.33 2.12
C LEU A 524 -23.89 46.00 2.48
N THR A 525 -23.17 45.34 1.57
CA THR A 525 -21.74 45.02 1.71
C THR A 525 -20.91 46.30 1.86
N ALA A 526 -21.17 47.30 0.99
CA ALA A 526 -20.48 48.60 1.01
C ALA A 526 -20.83 49.46 2.24
N GLU A 527 -22.07 49.37 2.73
CA GLU A 527 -22.49 50.03 3.97
C GLU A 527 -21.75 49.45 5.19
N ARG A 528 -21.69 48.11 5.29
CA ARG A 528 -20.93 47.42 6.35
C ARG A 528 -19.44 47.70 6.26
N ASP A 529 -18.85 47.78 5.07
CA ASP A 529 -17.43 48.16 4.89
C ASP A 529 -17.16 49.61 5.31
N ARG A 530 -18.08 50.54 5.02
CA ARG A 530 -17.99 51.93 5.46
C ARG A 530 -18.03 52.03 6.98
N MET A 531 -18.95 51.30 7.61
CA MET A 531 -19.02 51.23 9.07
C MET A 531 -17.72 50.65 9.66
N GLU A 532 -17.19 49.56 9.12
CA GLU A 532 -15.92 48.98 9.58
C GLU A 532 -14.75 49.99 9.51
N ALA A 533 -14.69 50.79 8.43
CA ALA A 533 -13.71 51.85 8.27
C ALA A 533 -13.87 52.95 9.35
N GLU A 534 -15.10 53.41 9.62
CA GLU A 534 -15.41 54.42 10.64
C GLU A 534 -15.10 53.95 12.07
N MET A 535 -15.28 52.66 12.36
CA MET A 535 -14.87 52.06 13.64
C MET A 535 -13.36 52.08 13.82
N THR A 536 -12.62 51.89 12.73
CA THR A 536 -11.16 51.83 12.75
C THR A 536 -10.54 53.23 12.86
N SER A 537 -11.24 54.28 12.40
CA SER A 537 -10.77 55.67 12.43
C SER A 537 -11.25 56.49 13.64
N GLY A 538 -12.30 56.07 14.35
CA GLY A 538 -12.91 56.86 15.44
C GLY A 538 -12.52 56.42 16.86
N THR A 539 -12.46 57.37 17.80
CA THR A 539 -12.31 57.11 19.24
C THR A 539 -13.68 56.91 19.90
N TRP A 540 -14.23 55.70 19.81
CA TRP A 540 -15.54 55.34 20.39
C TRP A 540 -15.40 54.77 21.81
N THR A 541 -16.04 55.37 22.82
CA THR A 541 -16.05 54.89 24.21
C THR A 541 -17.47 54.83 24.81
N GLY A 542 -17.67 54.02 25.84
CA GLY A 542 -18.93 53.94 26.59
C GLY A 542 -20.14 53.48 25.77
N ASP A 543 -21.29 54.12 26.00
CA ASP A 543 -22.58 53.78 25.39
C ASP A 543 -22.61 53.98 23.87
N ALA A 544 -21.83 54.94 23.36
CA ALA A 544 -21.68 55.19 21.93
C ALA A 544 -21.06 53.97 21.23
N LYS A 545 -20.08 53.30 21.85
CA LYS A 545 -19.48 52.07 21.31
C LYS A 545 -20.47 50.90 21.30
N GLN A 546 -21.33 50.79 22.31
CA GLN A 546 -22.35 49.73 22.34
C GLN A 546 -23.44 49.97 21.29
N ALA A 547 -23.92 51.20 21.13
CA ALA A 547 -24.87 51.56 20.08
C ALA A 547 -24.29 51.28 18.69
N TRP A 548 -23.02 51.64 18.47
CA TRP A 548 -22.32 51.40 17.22
C TRP A 548 -22.16 49.90 16.92
N ASN A 549 -21.72 49.11 17.90
CA ASN A 549 -21.62 47.65 17.76
C ASN A 549 -22.97 46.99 17.42
N ARG A 550 -24.08 47.48 17.98
CA ARG A 550 -25.42 46.98 17.64
C ARG A 550 -25.75 47.25 16.18
N ALA A 551 -25.55 48.49 15.72
CA ALA A 551 -25.79 48.87 14.33
C ALA A 551 -24.90 48.08 13.35
N PHE A 552 -23.64 47.84 13.69
CA PHE A 552 -22.72 47.04 12.86
C PHE A 552 -23.12 45.57 12.79
N ASN A 553 -23.50 44.97 13.91
CA ASN A 553 -23.98 43.58 13.93
C ASN A 553 -25.27 43.42 13.11
N GLU A 554 -26.15 44.42 13.13
CA GLU A 554 -27.36 44.46 12.31
C GLU A 554 -27.03 44.58 10.81
N ALA A 555 -26.05 45.42 10.45
CA ALA A 555 -25.55 45.50 9.08
C ALA A 555 -24.91 44.18 8.61
N GLU A 556 -24.14 43.48 9.47
CA GLU A 556 -23.61 42.14 9.16
C GLU A 556 -24.74 41.11 8.95
N ALA A 557 -25.76 41.12 9.81
CA ALA A 557 -26.91 40.24 9.68
C ALA A 557 -27.66 40.49 8.36
N ASN A 558 -27.87 41.75 7.99
CA ASN A 558 -28.52 42.13 6.73
C ASN A 558 -27.73 41.68 5.49
N VAL A 559 -26.39 41.74 5.53
CA VAL A 559 -25.54 41.17 4.47
C VAL A 559 -25.73 39.66 4.37
N HIS A 560 -25.74 38.97 5.51
CA HIS A 560 -25.93 37.51 5.55
C HIS A 560 -27.29 37.09 4.99
N ASP A 561 -28.37 37.78 5.37
CA ASP A 561 -29.72 37.51 4.87
C ASP A 561 -29.83 37.76 3.36
N ALA A 562 -29.16 38.80 2.84
CA ALA A 562 -29.10 39.08 1.41
C ALA A 562 -28.29 38.03 0.62
N GLU A 563 -27.20 37.49 1.19
CA GLU A 563 -26.45 36.38 0.60
C GLU A 563 -27.30 35.11 0.51
N ASP A 564 -28.06 34.80 1.56
CA ASP A 564 -28.93 33.63 1.60
C ASP A 564 -30.14 33.77 0.65
N ALA A 565 -30.70 34.96 0.51
CA ALA A 565 -31.76 35.24 -0.46
C ALA A 565 -31.28 35.09 -1.92
N LEU A 566 -30.11 35.64 -2.26
CA LEU A 566 -29.51 35.47 -3.59
C LEU A 566 -29.19 34.00 -3.88
N ALA A 567 -28.63 33.29 -2.90
CA ALA A 567 -28.36 31.87 -3.02
C ALA A 567 -29.65 31.04 -3.19
N GLY A 568 -30.73 31.40 -2.49
CA GLY A 568 -32.04 30.77 -2.64
C GLY A 568 -32.62 30.91 -4.06
N LEU A 569 -32.48 32.10 -4.66
CA LEU A 569 -32.92 32.36 -6.04
C LEU A 569 -32.10 31.56 -7.06
N VAL A 570 -30.77 31.52 -6.91
CA VAL A 570 -29.88 30.71 -7.77
C VAL A 570 -30.18 29.21 -7.63
N MET A 571 -30.42 28.73 -6.40
CA MET A 571 -30.77 27.33 -6.16
C MET A 571 -32.14 26.97 -6.74
N THR A 572 -33.11 27.89 -6.75
CA THR A 572 -34.42 27.64 -7.37
C THR A 572 -34.28 27.52 -8.89
N GLN A 573 -33.42 28.34 -9.51
CA GLN A 573 -33.07 28.23 -10.93
C GLN A 573 -32.38 26.90 -11.29
N GLU A 574 -31.48 26.41 -10.42
CA GLU A 574 -30.82 25.10 -10.58
C GLU A 574 -31.75 23.90 -10.30
N ARG A 575 -32.77 24.10 -9.47
CA ARG A 575 -33.75 23.06 -9.12
C ARG A 575 -34.80 22.90 -10.21
N ASP A 576 -35.20 23.98 -10.86
CA ASP A 576 -36.09 23.99 -12.03
C ASP A 576 -35.43 23.35 -13.27
N THR A 577 -34.10 23.22 -13.31
CA THR A 577 -33.35 22.55 -14.39
C THR A 577 -33.14 21.04 -14.18
N ARG A 578 -33.76 20.42 -13.16
CA ARG A 578 -33.72 18.96 -12.87
C ARG A 578 -34.59 18.11 -13.81
N ILE A 579 -34.54 18.35 -15.11
CA ILE A 579 -35.03 17.38 -16.08
C ILE A 579 -33.85 16.44 -16.37
N GLY A 580 -34.07 15.11 -16.41
CA GLY A 580 -33.05 14.11 -16.75
C GLY A 580 -32.53 14.26 -18.19
N ALA A 581 -31.82 15.36 -18.43
CA ALA A 581 -31.39 15.90 -19.70
C ALA A 581 -30.06 16.65 -19.50
N LEU A 582 -29.19 16.58 -20.51
CA LEU A 582 -27.86 17.21 -20.47
C LEU A 582 -27.94 18.65 -20.96
N PRO A 583 -27.50 19.66 -20.18
CA PRO A 583 -27.48 21.05 -20.63
C PRO A 583 -26.61 21.24 -21.86
N LEU A 584 -27.15 21.93 -22.86
CA LEU A 584 -26.47 22.11 -24.14
C LEU A 584 -25.13 22.86 -24.01
N ASN A 585 -25.06 23.83 -23.12
CA ASN A 585 -23.81 24.57 -22.83
C ASN A 585 -22.69 23.67 -22.25
N ARG A 586 -23.00 22.43 -21.83
CA ARG A 586 -22.06 21.40 -21.37
C ARG A 586 -21.82 20.29 -22.40
N TRP A 587 -22.50 20.36 -23.55
CA TRP A 587 -22.41 19.34 -24.61
C TRP A 587 -20.98 19.16 -25.11
N TRP A 588 -20.32 20.26 -25.48
CA TRP A 588 -18.97 20.22 -26.03
C TRP A 588 -17.94 19.65 -25.04
N SER A 589 -18.00 20.07 -23.77
CA SER A 589 -17.15 19.51 -22.71
C SER A 589 -17.40 18.01 -22.49
N THR A 590 -18.64 17.56 -22.68
CA THR A 590 -19.02 16.15 -22.54
C THR A 590 -18.49 15.30 -23.70
N ILE A 591 -18.51 15.81 -24.93
CA ILE A 591 -17.93 15.13 -26.11
C ILE A 591 -16.41 14.97 -25.97
N VAL A 592 -15.70 16.04 -25.60
CA VAL A 592 -14.25 15.99 -25.41
C VAL A 592 -13.87 14.99 -24.31
N ALA A 593 -14.65 14.94 -23.23
CA ALA A 593 -14.45 13.97 -22.16
C ALA A 593 -14.76 12.51 -22.60
N LEU A 594 -15.71 12.30 -23.52
CA LEU A 594 -16.09 10.97 -24.04
C LEU A 594 -14.93 10.27 -24.78
N GLN A 595 -13.99 11.03 -25.36
CA GLN A 595 -12.81 10.51 -26.03
C GLN A 595 -11.70 10.10 -25.05
N HIS A 596 -11.71 10.64 -23.83
CA HIS A 596 -10.71 10.41 -22.78
C HIS A 596 -11.39 10.02 -21.46
N PRO A 597 -11.87 8.77 -21.30
CA PRO A 597 -12.66 8.35 -20.14
C PRO A 597 -11.93 8.45 -18.78
N GLN A 598 -10.60 8.58 -18.77
CA GLN A 598 -9.81 8.87 -17.56
C GLN A 598 -9.94 10.32 -17.06
N ASP A 599 -10.40 11.24 -17.90
CA ASP A 599 -10.52 12.67 -17.61
C ASP A 599 -11.97 13.09 -17.29
N PHE A 600 -12.90 12.12 -17.28
CA PHE A 600 -14.32 12.34 -17.04
C PHE A 600 -14.59 12.69 -15.56
N ASP A 601 -15.18 13.86 -15.30
CA ASP A 601 -15.70 14.19 -13.97
C ASP A 601 -16.87 13.26 -13.61
N HIS A 602 -16.92 12.81 -12.36
CA HIS A 602 -17.94 11.87 -11.90
C HIS A 602 -19.36 12.45 -12.03
N ALA A 603 -19.52 13.76 -11.81
CA ALA A 603 -20.81 14.45 -11.92
C ALA A 603 -21.31 14.47 -13.37
N ASP A 604 -20.45 14.85 -14.32
CA ASP A 604 -20.79 14.86 -15.75
C ASP A 604 -21.09 13.43 -16.26
N ARG A 605 -20.38 12.43 -15.74
CA ARG A 605 -20.64 11.00 -16.05
C ARG A 605 -22.04 10.59 -15.63
N MET A 606 -22.47 10.98 -14.43
CA MET A 606 -23.79 10.62 -13.92
C MET A 606 -24.90 11.33 -14.70
N ARG A 607 -24.72 12.62 -15.00
CA ARG A 607 -25.66 13.40 -15.83
C ARG A 607 -25.80 12.83 -17.23
N LEU A 608 -24.70 12.46 -17.89
CA LEU A 608 -24.75 11.82 -19.20
C LEU A 608 -25.48 10.47 -19.14
N ARG A 609 -25.27 9.67 -18.08
CA ARG A 609 -25.99 8.40 -17.88
C ARG A 609 -27.48 8.59 -17.61
N GLU A 610 -27.87 9.68 -16.95
CA GLU A 610 -29.28 10.01 -16.71
C GLU A 610 -29.95 10.59 -17.95
N ALA A 611 -29.22 11.37 -18.75
CA ALA A 611 -29.67 11.94 -20.01
C ALA A 611 -29.78 10.88 -21.12
N LEU A 612 -28.91 9.86 -21.11
CA LEU A 612 -28.96 8.73 -22.02
C LEU A 612 -29.96 7.67 -21.51
N GLY A 613 -31.02 7.44 -22.26
CA GLY A 613 -31.99 6.40 -21.99
C GLY A 613 -31.41 4.98 -22.04
N PRO A 614 -32.23 3.96 -21.69
CA PRO A 614 -31.84 2.56 -21.79
C PRO A 614 -31.42 2.18 -23.22
N LEU A 615 -30.32 1.42 -23.35
CA LEU A 615 -29.86 0.91 -24.65
C LEU A 615 -30.73 -0.26 -25.11
N SER A 616 -31.00 -0.35 -26.41
CA SER A 616 -31.56 -1.53 -27.08
C SER A 616 -30.48 -2.13 -27.97
N ILE A 617 -30.23 -3.44 -27.84
CA ILE A 617 -29.18 -4.17 -28.56
C ILE A 617 -29.81 -5.29 -29.38
N SER A 618 -29.55 -5.31 -30.68
CA SER A 618 -29.93 -6.40 -31.59
C SER A 618 -28.72 -6.91 -32.37
N VAL A 619 -28.79 -8.18 -32.78
CA VAL A 619 -27.65 -8.91 -33.34
C VAL A 619 -28.06 -9.55 -34.66
N GLN A 620 -27.40 -9.14 -35.74
CA GLN A 620 -27.54 -9.76 -37.04
C GLN A 620 -26.42 -10.79 -37.24
N ARG A 621 -26.79 -12.05 -37.50
CA ARG A 621 -25.85 -13.15 -37.71
C ARG A 621 -25.86 -13.60 -39.17
N THR A 622 -24.75 -13.41 -39.86
CA THR A 622 -24.57 -13.82 -41.26
C THR A 622 -23.63 -15.01 -41.32
N ARG A 623 -24.12 -16.18 -41.75
CA ARG A 623 -23.28 -17.39 -41.89
C ARG A 623 -22.42 -17.27 -43.16
N ARG A 624 -21.10 -17.29 -43.03
CA ARG A 624 -20.19 -17.49 -44.18
C ARG A 624 -19.83 -18.97 -44.33
N PRO A 625 -19.58 -19.48 -45.56
CA PRO A 625 -19.14 -20.86 -45.78
C PRO A 625 -17.77 -21.10 -45.12
N GLY A 626 -17.65 -22.11 -44.24
CA GLY A 626 -16.42 -22.40 -43.47
C GLY A 626 -16.53 -22.31 -41.93
N HIS A 627 -17.76 -22.31 -41.38
CA HIS A 627 -18.06 -22.26 -39.94
C HIS A 627 -17.77 -20.95 -39.20
N LEU A 628 -17.47 -19.85 -39.89
CA LEU A 628 -17.36 -18.53 -39.27
C LEU A 628 -18.70 -17.77 -39.41
N VAL A 629 -19.36 -17.53 -38.28
CA VAL A 629 -20.55 -16.67 -38.18
C VAL A 629 -20.06 -15.23 -38.06
N GLU A 630 -20.35 -14.40 -39.05
CA GLU A 630 -20.19 -12.96 -38.94
C GLU A 630 -21.35 -12.41 -38.11
N VAL A 631 -21.03 -11.58 -37.14
CA VAL A 631 -22.01 -11.01 -36.21
C VAL A 631 -21.89 -9.50 -36.31
N THR A 632 -22.96 -8.82 -36.68
CA THR A 632 -23.08 -7.35 -36.59
C THR A 632 -23.99 -7.02 -35.42
N VAL A 633 -23.55 -6.12 -34.56
CA VAL A 633 -24.31 -5.68 -33.39
C VAL A 633 -24.82 -4.27 -33.67
N HIS A 634 -26.13 -4.10 -33.55
CA HIS A 634 -26.83 -2.83 -33.68
C HIS A 634 -27.21 -2.35 -32.28
N PHE A 635 -27.10 -1.05 -32.03
CA PHE A 635 -27.52 -0.46 -30.77
C PHE A 635 -28.24 0.87 -30.97
N ALA A 636 -29.19 1.16 -30.08
CA ALA A 636 -29.90 2.43 -30.06
C ALA A 636 -30.30 2.88 -28.64
N ALA A 637 -30.33 4.19 -28.40
CA ALA A 637 -30.83 4.84 -27.18
C ALA A 637 -31.29 6.28 -27.48
N ASP A 638 -32.06 6.87 -26.58
CA ASP A 638 -32.47 8.28 -26.67
C ASP A 638 -31.58 9.14 -25.77
N LEU A 639 -31.03 10.23 -26.29
CA LEU A 639 -30.27 11.21 -25.53
C LEU A 639 -31.11 12.48 -25.35
N ARG A 640 -31.41 12.83 -24.10
CA ARG A 640 -32.15 14.05 -23.75
C ARG A 640 -31.20 15.21 -23.55
N LEU A 641 -31.38 16.29 -24.29
CA LEU A 641 -30.63 17.55 -24.17
C LEU A 641 -31.57 18.65 -23.72
N VAL A 642 -31.12 19.55 -22.85
CA VAL A 642 -31.90 20.73 -22.43
C VAL A 642 -31.22 22.00 -22.91
N ASP A 643 -31.95 22.87 -23.60
CA ASP A 643 -31.44 24.16 -24.04
C ASP A 643 -31.45 25.20 -22.91
N GLY A 644 -30.90 26.39 -23.16
CA GLY A 644 -30.90 27.49 -22.19
C GLY A 644 -32.30 28.01 -21.80
N ARG A 645 -33.36 27.54 -22.47
CA ARG A 645 -34.77 27.87 -22.21
C ARG A 645 -35.50 26.76 -21.44
N GLY A 646 -34.80 25.71 -21.02
CA GLY A 646 -35.39 24.57 -20.32
C GLY A 646 -36.16 23.60 -21.24
N ARG A 647 -36.12 23.76 -22.57
CA ARG A 647 -36.79 22.84 -23.50
C ARG A 647 -35.95 21.59 -23.68
N VAL A 648 -36.58 20.43 -23.52
CA VAL A 648 -35.94 19.13 -23.74
C VAL A 648 -36.05 18.73 -25.20
N LYS A 649 -34.91 18.52 -25.84
CA LYS A 649 -34.78 17.89 -27.16
C LYS A 649 -34.31 16.46 -26.97
N VAL A 650 -34.84 15.53 -27.76
CA VAL A 650 -34.39 14.13 -27.76
C VAL A 650 -33.65 13.87 -29.06
N ALA A 651 -32.41 13.40 -28.96
CA ALA A 651 -31.61 12.96 -30.10
C ALA A 651 -31.41 11.44 -30.03
N ARG A 652 -31.68 10.73 -31.12
CA ARG A 652 -31.47 9.29 -31.21
C ARG A 652 -29.99 8.97 -31.36
N VAL A 653 -29.45 8.27 -30.37
CA VAL A 653 -28.12 7.66 -30.44
C VAL A 653 -28.29 6.29 -31.08
N CYS A 654 -27.73 6.10 -32.27
CA CYS A 654 -27.72 4.80 -32.94
C CYS A 654 -26.35 4.51 -33.58
N GLY A 655 -26.00 3.24 -33.64
CA GLY A 655 -24.79 2.80 -34.29
C GLY A 655 -24.78 1.30 -34.54
N GLU A 656 -23.89 0.88 -35.41
CA GLU A 656 -23.59 -0.52 -35.67
C GLU A 656 -22.10 -0.74 -35.53
N PHE A 657 -21.72 -1.94 -35.10
CA PHE A 657 -20.34 -2.36 -35.17
C PHE A 657 -20.24 -3.84 -35.56
N PRO A 658 -19.21 -4.21 -36.34
CA PRO A 658 -18.90 -5.59 -36.57
C PRO A 658 -18.49 -6.22 -35.23
N GLY A 659 -19.32 -7.14 -34.75
CA GLY A 659 -18.98 -8.06 -33.67
C GLY A 659 -17.86 -9.05 -34.04
N SER A 660 -17.39 -9.01 -35.29
CA SER A 660 -16.38 -9.87 -35.90
C SER A 660 -14.93 -9.41 -35.72
N HIS A 661 -14.59 -8.69 -34.64
CA HIS A 661 -13.18 -8.57 -34.26
C HIS A 661 -12.55 -9.90 -33.80
N ALA A 662 -13.32 -10.98 -33.59
CA ALA A 662 -12.79 -12.29 -33.23
C ALA A 662 -12.25 -13.08 -34.43
N ALA A 663 -12.83 -12.93 -35.62
CA ALA A 663 -12.42 -13.68 -36.81
C ALA A 663 -11.09 -13.15 -37.40
N THR A 664 -10.98 -11.83 -37.60
CA THR A 664 -9.75 -11.17 -38.06
C THR A 664 -8.61 -11.21 -37.03
N ARG A 665 -8.92 -11.15 -35.72
CA ARG A 665 -7.91 -11.39 -34.65
C ARG A 665 -7.50 -12.86 -34.58
N GLY A 666 -8.43 -13.79 -34.80
CA GLY A 666 -8.13 -15.22 -34.88
C GLY A 666 -7.17 -15.52 -36.02
N GLU A 667 -7.38 -14.92 -37.19
CA GLU A 667 -6.51 -15.08 -38.35
C GLU A 667 -5.12 -14.48 -38.12
N ARG A 668 -5.04 -13.21 -37.70
CA ARG A 668 -3.76 -12.57 -37.41
C ARG A 668 -2.99 -13.30 -36.32
N ARG A 669 -3.66 -13.70 -35.23
CA ARG A 669 -3.05 -14.48 -34.14
C ARG A 669 -2.60 -15.85 -34.62
N THR A 670 -3.35 -16.50 -35.53
CA THR A 670 -2.94 -17.78 -36.12
C THR A 670 -1.68 -17.60 -36.98
N THR A 671 -1.61 -16.53 -37.77
CA THR A 671 -0.39 -16.17 -38.52
C THR A 671 0.80 -15.90 -37.61
N ASP A 672 0.61 -15.12 -36.53
CA ASP A 672 1.66 -14.84 -35.54
C ASP A 672 2.18 -16.13 -34.87
N LEU A 673 1.26 -17.05 -34.53
CA LEU A 673 1.62 -18.33 -33.94
C LEU A 673 2.37 -19.23 -34.94
N VAL A 674 2.01 -19.22 -36.22
CA VAL A 674 2.77 -19.94 -37.26
C VAL A 674 4.16 -19.34 -37.44
N SER A 675 4.29 -18.01 -37.41
CA SER A 675 5.60 -17.34 -37.45
C SER A 675 6.45 -17.67 -36.23
N ALA A 676 5.86 -17.70 -35.03
CA ALA A 676 6.55 -18.10 -33.80
C ALA A 676 7.05 -19.57 -33.89
N MET A 677 6.21 -20.47 -34.40
CA MET A 677 6.62 -21.86 -34.63
C MET A 677 7.74 -21.99 -35.67
N ARG A 678 7.75 -21.16 -36.74
CA ARG A 678 8.86 -21.12 -37.69
C ARG A 678 10.18 -20.67 -37.04
N ALA A 679 10.10 -19.83 -36.01
CA ALA A 679 11.24 -19.42 -35.20
C ALA A 679 11.62 -20.43 -34.11
N GLY A 680 10.97 -21.61 -34.05
CA GLY A 680 11.24 -22.64 -33.05
C GLY A 680 10.52 -22.44 -31.71
N ILE A 681 9.61 -21.47 -31.59
CA ILE A 681 8.86 -21.25 -30.34
C ILE A 681 7.63 -22.17 -30.32
N GLY A 682 7.56 -23.04 -29.30
CA GLY A 682 6.48 -24.02 -29.17
C GLY A 682 5.09 -23.37 -29.01
N LEU A 683 4.03 -24.04 -29.49
CA LEU A 683 2.66 -23.51 -29.43
C LEU A 683 2.23 -23.13 -28.01
N ARG A 684 2.54 -23.96 -27.02
CA ARG A 684 2.17 -23.72 -25.62
C ARG A 684 2.86 -22.47 -25.06
N GLU A 685 4.09 -22.22 -25.48
CA GLU A 685 4.89 -21.06 -25.10
C GLU A 685 4.37 -19.79 -25.80
N ALA A 686 4.12 -19.86 -27.11
CA ALA A 686 3.63 -18.73 -27.90
C ALA A 686 2.17 -18.32 -27.59
N ALA A 687 1.29 -19.28 -27.28
CA ALA A 687 -0.13 -19.04 -27.03
C ALA A 687 -0.53 -19.02 -25.54
N GLY A 688 0.33 -19.48 -24.63
CA GLY A 688 0.07 -19.48 -23.20
C GLY A 688 -1.08 -20.42 -22.76
N PRO A 689 -1.76 -20.14 -21.64
CA PRO A 689 -2.79 -21.03 -21.06
C PRO A 689 -3.98 -21.32 -21.99
N GLY A 690 -4.24 -20.47 -22.98
CA GLY A 690 -5.33 -20.60 -23.95
C GLY A 690 -4.99 -21.38 -25.23
N TYR A 691 -3.81 -22.01 -25.33
CA TYR A 691 -3.33 -22.62 -26.58
C TYR A 691 -4.28 -23.65 -27.23
N ARG A 692 -5.13 -24.31 -26.43
CA ARG A 692 -6.12 -25.29 -26.92
C ARG A 692 -7.16 -24.66 -27.85
N GLU A 693 -7.53 -23.41 -27.60
CA GLU A 693 -8.48 -22.66 -28.42
C GLU A 693 -7.93 -22.40 -29.84
N TYR A 694 -6.61 -22.31 -29.97
CA TYR A 694 -5.92 -22.06 -31.24
C TYR A 694 -5.51 -23.33 -31.98
N THR A 695 -5.71 -24.51 -31.39
CA THR A 695 -5.33 -25.79 -32.02
C THR A 695 -6.15 -26.08 -33.29
N PRO A 696 -7.49 -25.95 -33.31
CA PRO A 696 -8.27 -26.13 -34.53
C PRO A 696 -7.93 -25.15 -35.68
N PRO A 697 -7.84 -23.82 -35.47
CA PRO A 697 -7.50 -22.90 -36.56
C PRO A 697 -6.06 -23.06 -37.05
N LEU A 698 -5.09 -23.40 -36.18
CA LEU A 698 -3.73 -23.73 -36.61
C LEU A 698 -3.66 -24.97 -37.49
N ARG A 699 -4.46 -26.00 -37.18
CA ARG A 699 -4.55 -27.20 -38.03
C ARG A 699 -5.02 -26.87 -39.44
N ALA A 700 -6.05 -26.03 -39.54
CA ALA A 700 -6.55 -25.55 -40.82
C ALA A 700 -5.48 -24.71 -41.55
N ALA A 701 -4.79 -23.83 -40.84
CA ALA A 701 -3.79 -22.92 -41.41
C ALA A 701 -2.53 -23.61 -41.93
N LEU A 702 -2.17 -24.73 -41.32
CA LEU A 702 -1.10 -25.64 -41.75
C LEU A 702 -1.59 -26.73 -42.72
N GLY A 703 -2.88 -26.75 -43.07
CA GLY A 703 -3.43 -27.69 -44.05
C GLY A 703 -3.57 -29.14 -43.58
N TYR A 704 -3.66 -29.41 -42.27
CA TYR A 704 -3.94 -30.75 -41.75
C TYR A 704 -5.37 -31.18 -42.06
N ARG A 705 -5.55 -32.42 -42.53
CA ARG A 705 -6.88 -33.01 -42.72
C ARG A 705 -7.46 -33.52 -41.40
N PRO A 706 -8.79 -33.50 -41.22
CA PRO A 706 -9.45 -34.18 -40.10
C PRO A 706 -8.99 -35.65 -40.00
N GLY A 707 -8.61 -36.11 -38.81
CA GLY A 707 -8.15 -37.49 -38.58
C GLY A 707 -6.63 -37.73 -38.74
N MET A 708 -5.85 -36.70 -39.10
CA MET A 708 -4.38 -36.78 -39.15
C MET A 708 -3.72 -36.33 -37.84
N THR A 709 -2.55 -36.91 -37.51
CA THR A 709 -1.71 -36.42 -36.41
C THR A 709 -1.11 -35.06 -36.74
N SER A 710 -1.15 -34.14 -35.78
CA SER A 710 -0.53 -32.81 -35.88
C SER A 710 0.78 -32.76 -35.11
N CYS A 711 1.74 -33.60 -35.53
CA CYS A 711 3.04 -33.80 -34.89
C CYS A 711 3.77 -32.47 -34.61
N GLY A 712 3.71 -31.52 -35.55
CA GLY A 712 4.29 -30.18 -35.39
C GLY A 712 3.77 -29.37 -34.21
N LEU A 713 2.52 -29.59 -33.77
CA LEU A 713 1.94 -28.86 -32.63
C LEU A 713 2.42 -29.41 -31.27
N SER A 714 3.11 -30.55 -31.28
CA SER A 714 3.67 -31.21 -30.09
C SER A 714 5.19 -31.16 -30.00
N ILE A 715 5.89 -30.65 -31.02
CA ILE A 715 7.36 -30.51 -31.00
C ILE A 715 7.79 -29.50 -29.95
N ARG A 716 8.64 -29.93 -29.02
CA ARG A 716 9.16 -29.09 -27.93
C ARG A 716 10.53 -28.53 -28.20
N ASP A 717 11.36 -29.26 -28.94
CA ASP A 717 12.70 -28.81 -29.28
C ASP A 717 12.65 -27.66 -30.31
N PRO A 718 13.22 -26.48 -30.02
CA PRO A 718 13.12 -25.32 -30.91
C PRO A 718 13.74 -25.53 -32.30
N TRP A 719 14.87 -26.23 -32.36
CA TRP A 719 15.59 -26.47 -33.60
C TRP A 719 14.82 -27.45 -34.49
N LEU A 720 14.33 -28.55 -33.91
CA LEU A 720 13.48 -29.52 -34.63
C LEU A 720 12.15 -28.91 -35.05
N LEU A 721 11.55 -28.03 -34.24
CA LEU A 721 10.31 -27.35 -34.60
C LEU A 721 10.53 -26.40 -35.80
N ALA A 722 11.60 -25.60 -35.77
CA ALA A 722 11.95 -24.73 -36.90
C ALA A 722 12.22 -25.56 -38.18
N LEU A 723 12.98 -26.65 -38.06
CA LEU A 723 13.26 -27.56 -39.16
C LEU A 723 11.99 -28.24 -39.70
N PHE A 724 11.11 -28.71 -38.82
CA PHE A 724 9.80 -29.26 -39.18
C PHE A 724 8.97 -28.25 -39.96
N MET A 725 8.87 -27.01 -39.46
CA MET A 725 8.12 -25.95 -40.12
C MET A 725 8.71 -25.61 -41.49
N ARG A 726 10.04 -25.65 -41.63
CA ARG A 726 10.75 -25.41 -42.89
C ARG A 726 10.51 -26.51 -43.93
N LEU A 727 10.54 -27.78 -43.53
CA LEU A 727 10.39 -28.92 -44.45
C LEU A 727 8.93 -29.25 -44.76
N MET A 728 8.05 -29.21 -43.75
CA MET A 728 6.67 -29.69 -43.86
C MET A 728 5.66 -28.57 -44.15
N HIS A 729 5.94 -27.34 -43.71
CA HIS A 729 5.03 -26.20 -43.78
C HIS A 729 5.72 -24.91 -44.27
N PRO A 730 6.44 -24.97 -45.42
CA PRO A 730 7.19 -23.82 -45.93
C PRO A 730 6.26 -22.63 -46.18
N PRO A 731 6.77 -21.39 -46.17
CA PRO A 731 5.97 -20.21 -46.51
C PRO A 731 5.34 -20.33 -47.90
N LEU A 732 4.15 -19.77 -48.07
CA LEU A 732 3.55 -19.66 -49.39
C LEU A 732 4.36 -18.65 -50.23
N PRO A 733 4.64 -18.93 -51.52
CA PRO A 733 5.25 -17.95 -52.41
C PRO A 733 4.37 -16.70 -52.53
N ALA A 734 4.99 -15.52 -52.51
CA ALA A 734 4.29 -14.23 -52.56
C ALA A 734 3.39 -14.06 -53.81
N ASP A 735 3.73 -14.74 -54.91
CA ASP A 735 3.12 -14.53 -56.23
C ASP A 735 1.95 -15.47 -56.57
N ARG A 736 1.51 -16.31 -55.63
CA ARG A 736 0.29 -17.12 -55.83
C ARG A 736 -0.88 -16.47 -55.10
N PRO A 737 -1.75 -15.71 -55.79
CA PRO A 737 -3.08 -15.48 -55.26
C PRO A 737 -3.73 -16.86 -55.08
N THR A 738 -4.14 -17.20 -53.86
CA THR A 738 -4.91 -18.39 -53.53
C THR A 738 -6.27 -18.35 -54.23
N ARG A 739 -6.27 -18.56 -55.54
CA ARG A 739 -7.45 -18.48 -56.42
C ARG A 739 -8.37 -19.69 -56.32
N ALA A 740 -8.06 -20.69 -55.47
CA ALA A 740 -8.84 -21.93 -55.39
C ALA A 740 -9.32 -22.36 -53.99
N ASP A 741 -9.03 -21.63 -52.91
CA ASP A 741 -9.57 -21.94 -51.58
C ASP A 741 -9.77 -20.67 -50.74
N ARG A 742 -10.73 -19.83 -51.15
CA ARG A 742 -11.18 -18.65 -50.38
C ARG A 742 -11.87 -19.02 -49.04
N ARG A 743 -11.83 -20.29 -48.61
CA ARG A 743 -12.69 -20.86 -47.55
C ARG A 743 -11.96 -21.21 -46.24
N ALA A 744 -10.63 -21.12 -46.16
CA ALA A 744 -9.86 -21.25 -44.93
C ALA A 744 -8.54 -20.47 -45.03
N LEU A 745 -8.14 -19.75 -43.97
CA LEU A 745 -6.83 -19.08 -43.88
C LEU A 745 -5.74 -20.15 -44.02
N ARG A 746 -5.06 -20.23 -45.17
CA ARG A 746 -3.90 -21.10 -45.38
C ARG A 746 -2.64 -20.25 -45.44
N VAL A 747 -1.70 -20.48 -44.53
CA VAL A 747 -0.46 -19.67 -44.40
C VAL A 747 0.81 -20.49 -44.68
N ALA A 748 0.66 -21.80 -44.88
CA ALA A 748 1.73 -22.72 -45.22
C ALA A 748 1.48 -23.41 -46.57
N GLY A 749 2.57 -23.59 -47.31
CA GLY A 749 2.67 -24.35 -48.54
C GLY A 749 2.54 -25.85 -48.32
N ARG A 750 2.79 -26.63 -49.38
CA ARG A 750 2.90 -28.08 -49.28
C ARG A 750 4.30 -28.45 -48.76
N PRO A 751 4.48 -29.63 -48.14
CA PRO A 751 5.81 -30.13 -47.79
C PRO A 751 6.78 -30.04 -48.98
N LEU A 752 8.04 -29.69 -48.72
CA LEU A 752 9.06 -29.54 -49.75
C LEU A 752 9.24 -30.83 -50.55
N THR A 753 9.55 -30.72 -51.84
CA THR A 753 9.91 -31.87 -52.69
C THR A 753 11.25 -32.45 -52.24
N ASP A 754 11.53 -33.73 -52.55
CA ASP A 754 12.80 -34.36 -52.15
C ASP A 754 14.02 -33.62 -52.74
N ALA A 755 13.89 -33.04 -53.93
CA ALA A 755 14.91 -32.18 -54.52
C ALA A 755 15.14 -30.88 -53.70
N ALA A 756 14.06 -30.21 -53.26
CA ALA A 756 14.16 -29.01 -52.44
C ALA A 756 14.71 -29.31 -51.03
N VAL A 757 14.44 -30.48 -50.48
CA VAL A 757 15.05 -30.93 -49.21
C VAL A 757 16.56 -31.05 -49.33
N ARG A 758 17.08 -31.56 -50.47
CA ARG A 758 18.54 -31.63 -50.70
C ARG A 758 19.20 -30.25 -50.73
N ALA A 759 18.53 -29.26 -51.33
CA ALA A 759 19.00 -27.87 -51.31
C ALA A 759 19.03 -27.28 -49.89
N VAL A 760 17.98 -27.51 -49.09
CA VAL A 760 17.95 -27.09 -47.67
C VAL A 760 19.01 -27.81 -46.84
N ALA A 761 19.28 -29.09 -47.11
CA ALA A 761 20.33 -29.84 -46.44
C ALA A 761 21.71 -29.22 -46.67
N GLN A 762 22.00 -28.83 -47.91
CA GLN A 762 23.24 -28.14 -48.26
C GLN A 762 23.37 -26.79 -47.55
N GLU A 763 22.29 -26.01 -47.48
CA GLU A 763 22.29 -24.72 -46.78
C GLU A 763 22.56 -24.86 -45.27
N LEU A 764 22.02 -25.90 -44.65
CA LEU A 764 22.17 -26.16 -43.21
C LEU A 764 23.47 -26.88 -42.85
N GLY A 765 24.27 -27.31 -43.84
CA GLY A 765 25.41 -28.20 -43.60
C GLY A 765 25.02 -29.60 -43.11
N GLU A 766 23.79 -30.03 -43.39
CA GLU A 766 23.20 -31.28 -42.91
C GLU A 766 23.19 -32.37 -43.99
N SER A 767 23.12 -33.63 -43.55
CA SER A 767 23.00 -34.76 -44.48
C SER A 767 21.65 -34.75 -45.21
N PRO A 768 21.61 -34.78 -46.55
CA PRO A 768 20.35 -34.87 -47.28
C PRO A 768 19.56 -36.13 -46.95
N ALA A 769 20.25 -37.24 -46.67
CA ALA A 769 19.61 -38.49 -46.25
C ALA A 769 18.90 -38.33 -44.90
N LEU A 770 19.51 -37.57 -43.97
CA LEU A 770 18.95 -37.27 -42.66
C LEU A 770 17.70 -36.39 -42.76
N LEU A 771 17.74 -35.28 -43.51
CA LEU A 771 16.57 -34.42 -43.67
C LEU A 771 15.41 -35.12 -44.41
N LEU A 772 15.71 -35.95 -45.42
CA LEU A 772 14.71 -36.77 -46.09
C LEU A 772 14.10 -37.81 -45.14
N ARG A 773 14.92 -38.38 -44.25
CA ARG A 773 14.46 -39.29 -43.20
C ARG A 773 13.51 -38.59 -42.23
N LEU A 774 13.89 -37.43 -41.72
CA LEU A 774 13.06 -36.59 -40.83
C LEU A 774 11.72 -36.23 -41.48
N LYS A 775 11.75 -35.76 -42.73
CA LYS A 775 10.55 -35.46 -43.52
C LYS A 775 9.61 -36.67 -43.62
N ARG A 776 10.14 -37.88 -43.85
CA ARG A 776 9.34 -39.12 -43.92
C ARG A 776 8.72 -39.47 -42.57
N LEU A 777 9.46 -39.28 -41.47
CA LEU A 777 8.96 -39.53 -40.11
C LEU A 777 7.86 -38.54 -39.71
N TRP A 778 7.95 -37.30 -40.20
CA TRP A 778 6.97 -36.24 -39.96
C TRP A 778 5.80 -36.24 -40.93
N ALA A 779 5.82 -37.11 -41.94
CA ALA A 779 4.72 -37.26 -42.86
C ALA A 779 3.45 -37.62 -42.06
N PRO A 780 2.31 -36.95 -42.35
CA PRO A 780 1.13 -37.09 -41.51
C PRO A 780 0.56 -38.51 -41.62
N VAL A 781 0.54 -39.23 -40.49
CA VAL A 781 -0.02 -40.58 -40.36
C VAL A 781 -1.40 -40.56 -39.70
N PRO A 782 -2.24 -41.60 -39.88
CA PRO A 782 -3.49 -41.73 -39.14
C PRO A 782 -3.29 -41.70 -37.62
N ILE A 783 -4.15 -40.99 -36.87
CA ILE A 783 -4.04 -40.79 -35.41
C ILE A 783 -3.81 -42.08 -34.60
N ARG A 784 -4.39 -43.21 -35.04
CA ARG A 784 -4.25 -44.51 -34.37
C ARG A 784 -2.82 -45.08 -34.44
N GLN A 785 -2.05 -44.77 -35.48
CA GLN A 785 -0.69 -45.31 -35.67
C GLN A 785 0.37 -44.57 -34.84
N GLY A 786 0.24 -43.25 -34.65
CA GLY A 786 1.25 -42.43 -33.95
C GLY A 786 1.17 -42.42 -32.42
N ARG A 787 -0.01 -42.68 -31.84
CA ARG A 787 -0.23 -42.62 -30.38
C ARG A 787 0.50 -43.71 -29.58
N TRP A 788 0.72 -44.88 -30.17
CA TRP A 788 1.32 -46.02 -29.46
C TRP A 788 2.79 -45.78 -29.10
N LEU A 789 3.62 -45.30 -30.04
CA LEU A 789 5.04 -44.98 -29.78
C LEU A 789 5.21 -43.86 -28.76
N LEU A 790 4.40 -42.80 -28.88
CA LEU A 790 4.41 -41.66 -27.95
C LEU A 790 4.04 -42.05 -26.52
N ASN A 791 3.11 -42.99 -26.34
CA ASN A 791 2.61 -43.39 -25.02
C ASN A 791 3.49 -44.46 -24.33
N HIS A 792 4.42 -45.10 -25.06
CA HIS A 792 5.23 -46.20 -24.52
C HIS A 792 6.75 -45.99 -24.65
N ALA A 793 7.20 -44.79 -25.02
CA ALA A 793 8.62 -44.48 -25.28
C ALA A 793 9.57 -44.93 -24.14
N VAL A 794 9.23 -44.65 -22.88
CA VAL A 794 10.07 -45.02 -21.72
C VAL A 794 10.12 -46.53 -21.51
N GLY A 795 8.97 -47.21 -21.57
CA GLY A 795 8.89 -48.67 -21.42
C GLY A 795 9.56 -49.42 -22.57
N LEU A 796 9.51 -48.87 -23.78
CA LEU A 796 10.17 -49.42 -24.96
C LEU A 796 11.69 -49.20 -24.91
N ALA A 797 12.17 -48.01 -24.53
CA ALA A 797 13.58 -47.71 -24.38
C ALA A 797 14.25 -48.64 -23.34
N SER A 798 13.61 -48.82 -22.19
CA SER A 798 14.07 -49.74 -21.14
C SER A 798 14.12 -51.20 -21.63
N LEU A 799 13.08 -51.65 -22.34
CA LEU A 799 13.04 -53.00 -22.91
C LEU A 799 14.16 -53.21 -23.95
N LEU A 800 14.40 -52.23 -24.83
CA LEU A 800 15.42 -52.30 -25.87
C LEU A 800 16.84 -52.33 -25.28
N HIS A 801 17.12 -51.52 -24.26
CA HIS A 801 18.41 -51.56 -23.58
C HIS A 801 18.69 -52.91 -22.90
N ARG A 802 17.67 -53.52 -22.27
CA ARG A 802 17.82 -54.87 -21.73
C ARG A 802 17.97 -55.92 -22.83
N ALA A 803 17.29 -55.74 -23.96
CA ALA A 803 17.31 -56.64 -25.10
C ALA A 803 18.57 -56.50 -25.98
N SER A 804 19.30 -55.39 -25.89
CA SER A 804 20.58 -55.17 -26.57
C SER A 804 21.74 -55.85 -25.85
N THR A 805 21.66 -55.92 -24.52
CA THR A 805 22.66 -56.53 -23.64
C THR A 805 22.42 -58.02 -23.37
N GLY A 806 21.23 -58.55 -23.68
CA GLY A 806 20.90 -59.96 -23.51
C GLY A 806 19.48 -60.31 -23.93
N GLU A 807 19.05 -61.55 -23.66
CA GLU A 807 17.67 -61.98 -23.89
C GLU A 807 16.79 -61.59 -22.71
N VAL A 808 15.69 -60.87 -22.97
CA VAL A 808 14.71 -60.47 -21.95
C VAL A 808 13.60 -61.52 -21.89
N PRO A 809 13.40 -62.21 -20.75
CA PRO A 809 12.35 -63.21 -20.61
C PRO A 809 10.96 -62.66 -20.96
N TRP A 810 10.11 -63.44 -21.63
CA TRP A 810 8.80 -62.97 -22.10
C TRP A 810 7.90 -62.42 -20.99
N ARG A 811 8.00 -62.99 -19.78
CA ARG A 811 7.30 -62.53 -18.58
C ARG A 811 7.66 -61.10 -18.16
N ASP A 812 8.89 -60.67 -18.44
CA ASP A 812 9.39 -59.35 -18.08
C ASP A 812 9.09 -58.29 -19.15
N VAL A 813 8.56 -58.69 -20.30
CA VAL A 813 8.11 -57.77 -21.36
C VAL A 813 6.79 -57.12 -20.91
N PRO A 814 6.70 -55.77 -20.88
CA PRO A 814 5.47 -55.07 -20.50
C PRO A 814 4.27 -55.50 -21.34
N GLN A 815 3.12 -55.74 -20.71
CA GLN A 815 1.94 -56.28 -21.37
C GLN A 815 1.49 -55.44 -22.58
N SER A 816 1.61 -54.11 -22.51
CA SER A 816 1.32 -53.18 -23.61
C SER A 816 2.26 -53.30 -24.82
N LEU A 817 3.41 -53.96 -24.67
CA LEU A 817 4.42 -54.16 -25.70
C LEU A 817 4.43 -55.59 -26.27
N ARG A 818 3.83 -56.57 -25.56
CA ARG A 818 3.82 -57.99 -25.98
C ARG A 818 3.16 -58.22 -27.34
N GLY A 819 2.09 -57.49 -27.68
CA GLY A 819 1.41 -57.59 -28.98
C GLY A 819 2.21 -57.00 -30.15
N HIS A 820 3.33 -56.33 -29.88
CA HIS A 820 4.18 -55.68 -30.87
C HIS A 820 5.59 -56.28 -30.94
N ALA A 821 5.98 -57.09 -29.95
CA ALA A 821 7.21 -57.86 -29.96
C ALA A 821 7.19 -58.90 -31.09
N GLY A 822 7.96 -58.64 -32.14
CA GLY A 822 8.04 -59.45 -33.36
C GLY A 822 7.32 -58.87 -34.59
N ALA A 823 6.40 -57.90 -34.41
CA ALA A 823 5.60 -57.36 -35.52
C ALA A 823 6.22 -56.13 -36.21
N ARG A 824 7.28 -55.52 -35.64
CA ARG A 824 7.86 -54.25 -36.14
C ARG A 824 9.40 -54.17 -36.14
N GLY A 825 10.10 -55.28 -36.42
CA GLY A 825 11.47 -55.24 -36.95
C GLY A 825 12.64 -54.90 -36.03
N PHE A 826 12.44 -54.50 -34.77
CA PHE A 826 13.53 -54.14 -33.84
C PHE A 826 13.78 -55.13 -32.68
N LEU A 827 12.77 -55.94 -32.34
CA LEU A 827 12.92 -57.06 -31.41
C LEU A 827 12.69 -58.38 -32.14
N GLN A 828 13.63 -59.31 -31.99
CA GLN A 828 13.50 -60.69 -32.41
C GLN A 828 12.90 -61.49 -31.25
N ARG A 829 11.79 -62.17 -31.52
CA ARG A 829 11.22 -63.14 -30.57
C ARG A 829 12.05 -64.43 -30.62
N THR A 830 12.43 -64.91 -29.45
CA THR A 830 13.20 -66.14 -29.25
C THR A 830 12.35 -67.15 -28.47
N ARG A 831 12.88 -68.35 -28.21
CA ARG A 831 12.17 -69.36 -27.41
C ARG A 831 12.01 -68.95 -25.94
N GLN A 832 12.97 -68.19 -25.37
CA GLN A 832 12.95 -67.82 -23.95
C GLN A 832 12.45 -66.39 -23.70
N GLY A 833 12.32 -65.55 -24.75
CA GLY A 833 11.87 -64.17 -24.61
C GLY A 833 12.00 -63.31 -25.86
N VAL A 834 12.63 -62.14 -25.71
CA VAL A 834 12.92 -61.19 -26.79
C VAL A 834 14.36 -60.69 -26.72
N ARG A 835 14.98 -60.47 -27.87
CA ARG A 835 16.30 -59.84 -28.02
C ARG A 835 16.26 -58.76 -29.09
N ALA A 836 17.17 -57.79 -29.06
CA ALA A 836 17.26 -56.78 -30.13
C ALA A 836 17.85 -57.38 -31.42
N TRP A 837 17.42 -56.88 -32.59
CA TRP A 837 18.06 -57.20 -33.86
C TRP A 837 19.47 -56.59 -33.94
N ALA A 838 20.36 -57.18 -34.71
CA ALA A 838 21.65 -56.57 -35.02
C ALA A 838 21.47 -55.37 -35.96
N CYS A 839 22.28 -54.33 -35.78
CA CYS A 839 22.38 -53.18 -36.64
C CYS A 839 22.78 -53.65 -38.05
N PRO A 840 21.99 -53.32 -39.09
CA PRO A 840 22.30 -53.75 -40.45
C PRO A 840 23.60 -53.13 -40.99
N THR A 841 24.06 -52.02 -40.40
CA THR A 841 25.27 -51.31 -40.83
C THR A 841 26.55 -51.85 -40.16
N CYS A 842 26.57 -51.99 -38.82
CA CYS A 842 27.78 -52.36 -38.07
C CYS A 842 27.69 -53.71 -37.36
N GLY A 843 26.54 -54.39 -37.36
CA GLY A 843 26.31 -55.63 -36.62
C GLY A 843 26.10 -55.46 -35.10
N GLY A 844 26.33 -54.27 -34.55
CA GLY A 844 26.11 -53.93 -33.15
C GLY A 844 24.65 -54.08 -32.72
N ARG A 845 24.39 -54.37 -31.44
CA ARG A 845 23.01 -54.55 -30.93
C ARG A 845 22.54 -53.43 -30.04
N ASP A 846 23.39 -52.45 -29.77
CA ASP A 846 23.08 -51.37 -28.84
C ASP A 846 22.20 -50.31 -29.50
N TRP A 847 20.89 -50.46 -29.34
CA TRP A 847 19.88 -49.54 -29.87
C TRP A 847 19.41 -48.56 -28.80
N ALA A 848 19.50 -47.28 -29.11
CA ALA A 848 18.87 -46.21 -28.35
C ALA A 848 17.53 -45.81 -28.99
N HIS A 849 16.55 -45.52 -28.14
CA HIS A 849 15.40 -44.72 -28.54
C HIS A 849 15.77 -43.25 -28.27
N PRO A 850 15.90 -42.37 -29.28
CA PRO A 850 16.12 -40.96 -29.01
C PRO A 850 14.92 -40.38 -28.23
N HIS A 851 15.17 -39.61 -27.18
CA HIS A 851 14.23 -38.76 -26.44
C HIS A 851 13.62 -37.63 -27.28
N ILE A 852 13.70 -37.72 -28.61
CA ILE A 852 12.92 -36.92 -29.52
C ILE A 852 11.56 -37.61 -29.61
N ALA A 853 10.64 -37.25 -28.73
CA ALA A 853 9.28 -37.79 -28.73
C ALA A 853 8.61 -37.68 -30.13
N GLU A 854 9.12 -36.75 -30.94
CA GLU A 854 8.61 -36.33 -32.23
C GLU A 854 9.24 -37.05 -33.44
N ILE A 855 10.27 -37.87 -33.22
CA ILE A 855 10.95 -38.68 -34.24
C ILE A 855 10.80 -40.15 -33.86
N GLN A 856 10.15 -40.92 -34.73
CA GLN A 856 9.97 -42.36 -34.52
C GLN A 856 11.14 -43.11 -35.16
N GLY A 857 11.98 -43.76 -34.36
CA GLY A 857 13.09 -44.55 -34.87
C GLY A 857 14.01 -45.00 -33.76
N LEU A 858 14.83 -46.00 -34.03
CA LEU A 858 15.92 -46.43 -33.16
C LEU A 858 17.24 -46.07 -33.81
N LEU A 859 18.21 -45.65 -32.99
CA LEU A 859 19.56 -45.32 -33.41
C LEU A 859 20.54 -46.32 -32.81
N CYS A 860 21.42 -46.89 -33.63
CA CYS A 860 22.50 -47.72 -33.12
C CYS A 860 23.54 -46.82 -32.44
N ARG A 861 23.82 -47.03 -31.16
CA ARG A 861 24.83 -46.24 -30.41
C ARG A 861 26.24 -46.49 -30.91
N ASP A 862 26.52 -47.67 -31.46
CA ASP A 862 27.86 -48.05 -31.90
C ASP A 862 28.29 -47.30 -33.18
N CYS A 863 27.37 -47.08 -34.12
CA CYS A 863 27.68 -46.46 -35.42
C CYS A 863 26.82 -45.25 -35.77
N HIS A 864 25.91 -44.83 -34.90
CA HIS A 864 24.96 -43.73 -35.08
C HIS A 864 24.15 -43.82 -36.38
N HIS A 865 23.87 -45.04 -36.86
CA HIS A 865 22.94 -45.26 -37.97
C HIS A 865 21.59 -45.69 -37.44
N ASP A 866 20.52 -45.19 -38.04
CA ASP A 866 19.19 -45.69 -37.76
C ASP A 866 18.92 -47.02 -38.50
N TRP A 867 17.79 -47.66 -38.22
CA TRP A 867 17.40 -48.90 -38.90
C TRP A 867 17.31 -48.78 -40.44
N ALA A 868 17.12 -47.58 -40.97
CA ALA A 868 17.08 -47.33 -42.42
C ALA A 868 18.48 -47.11 -43.02
N GLY A 869 19.54 -47.27 -42.23
CA GLY A 869 20.92 -47.06 -42.67
C GLY A 869 21.28 -45.59 -42.84
N VAL A 870 20.54 -44.66 -42.21
CA VAL A 870 20.84 -43.23 -42.27
C VAL A 870 21.71 -42.85 -41.07
N TYR A 871 22.85 -42.21 -41.34
CA TYR A 871 23.75 -41.68 -40.31
C TYR A 871 23.19 -40.43 -39.63
N TRP A 872 23.31 -40.36 -38.31
CA TRP A 872 22.98 -39.21 -37.47
C TRP A 872 24.27 -38.72 -36.80
N PRO A 873 24.72 -37.48 -37.04
CA PRO A 873 25.93 -36.98 -36.42
C PRO A 873 25.77 -36.86 -34.89
N ALA A 874 26.85 -37.09 -34.14
CA ALA A 874 26.84 -37.02 -32.68
C ALA A 874 26.43 -35.63 -32.15
N ASP A 875 26.96 -34.55 -32.74
CA ASP A 875 26.53 -33.18 -32.46
C ASP A 875 25.56 -32.69 -33.56
N PRO A 876 24.34 -32.22 -33.24
CA PRO A 876 23.74 -32.03 -31.92
C PRO A 876 22.89 -33.21 -31.43
N TYR A 877 22.89 -34.38 -32.08
CA TYR A 877 21.84 -35.37 -31.87
C TYR A 877 22.02 -36.29 -30.66
N ASP A 878 23.23 -36.43 -30.13
CA ASP A 878 23.51 -37.23 -28.94
C ASP A 878 22.83 -36.66 -27.69
N ARG A 879 22.54 -35.36 -27.68
CA ARG A 879 21.74 -34.72 -26.61
C ARG A 879 20.35 -35.33 -26.46
N TYR A 880 19.89 -36.06 -27.47
CA TYR A 880 18.62 -36.75 -27.46
C TYR A 880 18.74 -38.23 -27.15
N LEU A 881 19.92 -38.81 -27.07
CA LEU A 881 20.06 -40.19 -26.66
C LEU A 881 20.14 -40.23 -25.13
N ASP A 882 19.42 -41.14 -24.49
CA ASP A 882 19.60 -41.43 -23.07
C ASP A 882 21.11 -41.67 -22.83
N PRO A 883 21.76 -41.11 -21.79
CA PRO A 883 23.05 -41.67 -21.37
C PRO A 883 22.86 -43.18 -21.14
N PRO A 884 23.86 -44.03 -21.44
CA PRO A 884 23.72 -45.46 -21.18
C PRO A 884 23.25 -45.61 -19.74
N LEU A 885 22.14 -46.33 -19.52
CA LEU A 885 21.59 -46.54 -18.19
C LEU A 885 22.65 -47.25 -17.35
N THR A 886 23.49 -46.47 -16.66
CA THR A 886 24.51 -46.99 -15.77
C THR A 886 23.77 -47.71 -14.66
N ARG A 887 24.06 -49.01 -14.50
CA ARG A 887 23.45 -49.87 -13.48
C ARG A 887 23.50 -49.18 -12.12
N GLY A 888 22.34 -48.75 -11.62
CA GLY A 888 22.18 -48.25 -10.25
C GLY A 888 21.42 -46.93 -10.15
N SER A 889 20.10 -46.98 -10.29
CA SER A 889 19.17 -46.06 -9.61
C SER A 889 17.79 -46.70 -9.47
#